data_AF-A0A4U1JI39-F1
#
_entry.id   AF-A0A4U1JI39-F1
#
_cell.length_a   1.000
_cell.length_b   1.000
_cell.length_c   1.000
_cell.angle_alpha   90.00
_cell.angle_beta   90.00
_cell.angle_gamma   90.00
#
_symmetry.space_group_name_H-M   'P 1'
#
loop_
_entity.id
_entity.type
_entity.pdbx_description
1 polymer ?
#
loop_
_entity_poly.entity_id
_entity_poly.type
_entity_poly.pdbx_seq_one_letter_code
_entity_poly.pdbx_strand_id
1 'polypeptide(L)'
;MSDRQGIIVGLASARGGVGRAMAVANVGALLAQKGKRVLVVDLAVDEPALERYFQGRGEGRRGAGVVDFFEGVRAAVSPLVSGRAREAPPEAAVRAWITQLLDGGAGIRVVPLRLGGAPAEMFYWPAEGSRSAVTRARVIEECPWLLAPLARALRIRYDEVLVNVPSGRTEATALLAAHLVDKLVLLVDDASLEEAIELGRFAHARRVLVDAGRPLALFPLLVRVEEGASGRAFVQEAKEQLEGLIYETTNVMGRDLGPYLGLATIPWNERAARGAMIAAEVEPAADPKSLAHAYLRFVQCLRRPSPLDVGEAARPSSRDLWAAIEARRGRGGPDSSPPPSSRLVVEDRGSSPPSAHTPQSARLLEGDPFVRAAVLRAEGNFRAARKAYLEIARGEIRDEGGARDAARALLALGDLAIESGETGGADYGEVIRRFFPRRFEDREFLTCVLLSSYRQGKLHAGREEWTDACKHLGMALELAEEMRLTGEPPWLSAVLADAAHAAGICCQELGWDDTAANHFAMARAACAGAEGHGYRALEAASLCGAVFSFGRMGAHERALDAAMELARRAEGTAAAPMAALVALGAANAAATLSLAGYGTQAAAALAALRERLAGVTETPLFEIAAAVACNEVTALDALGRHEEADARMAEVRARFAGTLHLPILEALCAAECSYAITRAERGLAREASEALFALRERLGRVWLRLDAGPGLLALVAGVSYSLARVLEREGRVDEARAALAEASQRARWDDPRRPRILGRAGLALLRVAAMLQGFGVAAGEASFEVARRNLREAAEHGGSDPFLLGCAGILALIRADEEEARGFLEKAFARGGEAAIARAWGAVREAMKPHEGWVLREIGARMESMPAEMRDALQALDPTGLAWLHALAGAPVSARREAAPASVAFAEGAPGVALGRANTRAIRPHMAPVCRPDTSLATEPPVPWISCPLLLLERQDEGGMAKAGDVAERLRAEVPALSPSLEFPAPIAALSGDLASELAALYKGTLALRAALRTTRSRAGRAEEAAELVDAWRGEDGASVLRIFADDPAEEILLAHGSEASLVRRGYVIARSTIEDTPYVALAAILAEGLGAAFDVVVRADEARAWMAVIEATPRKPRPGCVRVRIEVDRVLVARGDLAALRRVVVWDAQGSEHPFVVEGIARVELSPRDCRPPSRSLDETLGGPATKR
;
A
#
# COMPACT_ATOMS: atom_id res chain seq x y z
N MET A 1 21.06 -44.60 -2.09
CA MET A 1 21.59 -43.46 -2.87
C MET A 1 20.80 -42.25 -2.42
N SER A 2 21.43 -41.21 -1.85
CA SER A 2 20.69 -40.00 -1.43
C SER A 2 20.06 -39.36 -2.67
N ASP A 3 18.73 -39.22 -2.71
CA ASP A 3 18.01 -38.56 -3.80
C ASP A 3 18.57 -37.15 -4.00
N ARG A 4 19.43 -36.96 -4.99
CA ARG A 4 19.86 -35.63 -5.43
C ARG A 4 18.69 -35.01 -6.18
N GLN A 5 17.84 -34.28 -5.47
CA GLN A 5 16.85 -33.41 -6.10
C GLN A 5 17.54 -32.18 -6.69
N GLY A 6 17.17 -31.81 -7.92
CA GLY A 6 17.60 -30.55 -8.53
C GLY A 6 17.09 -29.33 -7.75
N ILE A 7 17.63 -28.15 -8.07
CA ILE A 7 17.27 -26.89 -7.39
C ILE A 7 16.70 -25.88 -8.38
N ILE A 8 15.71 -25.10 -7.93
CA ILE A 8 15.08 -24.03 -8.72
C ILE A 8 15.55 -22.67 -8.17
N VAL A 9 16.17 -21.86 -9.01
CA VAL A 9 16.70 -20.54 -8.65
C VAL A 9 15.92 -19.47 -9.44
N GLY A 10 15.18 -18.63 -8.74
CA GLY A 10 14.54 -17.46 -9.33
C GLY A 10 15.50 -16.29 -9.38
N LEU A 11 15.59 -15.59 -10.50
CA LEU A 11 16.25 -14.29 -10.59
C LEU A 11 15.17 -13.22 -10.69
N ALA A 12 15.16 -12.27 -9.77
CA ALA A 12 14.16 -11.21 -9.64
C ALA A 12 14.82 -9.83 -9.55
N SER A 13 14.09 -8.79 -9.96
CA SER A 13 14.50 -7.39 -9.78
C SER A 13 13.28 -6.52 -9.52
N ALA A 14 13.47 -5.44 -8.77
CA ALA A 14 12.39 -4.52 -8.43
C ALA A 14 11.79 -3.80 -9.65
N ARG A 15 12.63 -3.56 -10.66
CA ARG A 15 12.27 -2.83 -11.88
C ARG A 15 12.77 -3.59 -13.12
N GLY A 16 12.16 -3.30 -14.27
CA GLY A 16 12.62 -3.76 -15.58
C GLY A 16 13.97 -3.13 -15.97
N GLY A 17 14.69 -3.74 -16.91
CA GLY A 17 15.92 -3.15 -17.48
C GLY A 17 17.22 -3.33 -16.67
N VAL A 18 17.17 -3.92 -15.47
CA VAL A 18 18.34 -4.10 -14.57
C VAL A 18 19.33 -5.19 -15.04
N GLY A 19 19.01 -5.94 -16.10
CA GLY A 19 19.88 -6.98 -16.67
C GLY A 19 19.55 -8.42 -16.25
N ARG A 20 18.36 -8.66 -15.70
CA ARG A 20 17.88 -9.97 -15.22
C ARG A 20 18.02 -11.10 -16.24
N ALA A 21 17.48 -10.92 -17.45
CA ALA A 21 17.61 -11.92 -18.52
C ALA A 21 19.08 -12.20 -18.94
N MET A 22 19.96 -11.20 -18.89
CA MET A 22 21.39 -11.39 -19.14
C MET A 22 22.02 -12.28 -18.07
N ALA A 23 21.70 -12.01 -16.80
CA ALA A 23 22.19 -12.79 -15.68
C ALA A 23 21.71 -14.25 -15.79
N VAL A 24 20.42 -14.46 -16.06
CA VAL A 24 19.83 -15.80 -16.26
C VAL A 24 20.59 -16.56 -17.36
N ALA A 25 20.79 -15.95 -18.53
CA ALA A 25 21.45 -16.59 -19.67
C ALA A 25 22.93 -16.94 -19.37
N ASN A 26 23.69 -16.03 -18.75
CA ASN A 26 25.10 -16.26 -18.43
C ASN A 26 25.31 -17.29 -17.32
N VAL A 27 24.53 -17.19 -16.23
CA VAL A 27 24.57 -18.16 -15.13
C VAL A 27 24.19 -19.54 -15.65
N GLY A 28 23.16 -19.64 -16.50
CA GLY A 28 22.72 -20.89 -17.11
C GLY A 28 23.81 -21.52 -17.99
N ALA A 29 24.40 -20.72 -18.88
CA ALA A 29 25.49 -21.17 -19.75
C ALA A 29 26.69 -21.69 -18.94
N LEU A 30 27.13 -20.97 -17.91
CA LEU A 30 28.26 -21.37 -17.06
C LEU A 30 27.97 -22.62 -16.22
N LEU A 31 26.72 -22.82 -15.78
CA LEU A 31 26.31 -24.04 -15.10
C LEU A 31 26.31 -25.23 -16.07
N ALA A 32 25.79 -25.05 -17.30
CA ALA A 32 25.81 -26.06 -18.35
C ALA A 32 27.24 -26.46 -18.73
N GLN A 33 28.16 -25.50 -18.81
CA GLN A 33 29.59 -25.76 -19.04
C GLN A 33 30.21 -26.69 -17.98
N LYS A 34 29.70 -26.64 -16.74
CA LYS A 34 30.15 -27.51 -15.64
C LYS A 34 29.47 -28.88 -15.65
N GLY A 35 28.84 -29.26 -16.76
CA GLY A 35 28.20 -30.56 -16.96
C GLY A 35 26.85 -30.73 -16.26
N LYS A 36 26.19 -29.62 -15.88
CA LYS A 36 24.85 -29.66 -15.27
C LYS A 36 23.78 -29.70 -16.35
N ARG A 37 22.71 -30.48 -16.14
CA ARG A 37 21.47 -30.33 -16.92
C ARG A 37 20.73 -29.10 -16.44
N VAL A 38 20.85 -28.01 -17.19
CA VAL A 38 20.27 -26.71 -16.84
C VAL A 38 19.04 -26.42 -17.68
N LEU A 39 17.93 -26.07 -17.03
CA LEU A 39 16.76 -25.49 -17.67
C LEU A 39 16.68 -24.00 -17.33
N VAL A 40 16.49 -23.17 -18.35
CA VAL A 40 16.21 -21.76 -18.22
C VAL A 40 14.76 -21.50 -18.63
N VAL A 41 13.95 -20.89 -17.78
CA VAL A 41 12.52 -20.65 -18.00
C VAL A 41 12.22 -19.16 -17.99
N ASP A 42 11.53 -18.66 -19.01
CA ASP A 42 11.07 -17.27 -19.05
C ASP A 42 9.65 -17.14 -18.50
N LEU A 43 9.54 -16.90 -17.18
CA LEU A 43 8.26 -16.67 -16.49
C LEU A 43 7.93 -15.17 -16.32
N ALA A 44 8.81 -14.26 -16.77
CA ALA A 44 8.51 -12.84 -16.97
C ALA A 44 7.71 -12.67 -18.26
N VAL A 45 6.55 -13.31 -18.33
CA VAL A 45 5.75 -13.47 -19.55
C VAL A 45 5.12 -12.16 -20.03
N ASP A 46 5.07 -11.16 -19.16
CA ASP A 46 4.68 -9.76 -19.37
C ASP A 46 5.80 -8.93 -20.00
N GLU A 47 7.06 -9.21 -19.64
CA GLU A 47 8.26 -8.54 -20.16
C GLU A 47 9.29 -9.57 -20.69
N PRO A 48 8.94 -10.40 -21.70
CA PRO A 48 9.78 -11.52 -22.13
C PRO A 48 11.04 -11.01 -22.80
N ALA A 49 12.16 -11.14 -22.09
CA ALA A 49 13.44 -10.58 -22.50
C ALA A 49 14.54 -11.63 -22.60
N LEU A 50 14.23 -12.91 -22.43
CA LEU A 50 15.21 -13.99 -22.43
C LEU A 50 15.45 -14.56 -23.84
N GLU A 51 14.40 -14.58 -24.67
CA GLU A 51 14.44 -15.04 -26.06
C GLU A 51 15.55 -14.34 -26.86
N ARG A 52 15.81 -13.05 -26.63
CA ARG A 52 16.86 -12.28 -27.34
C ARG A 52 18.27 -12.88 -27.24
N TYR A 53 18.57 -13.68 -26.21
CA TYR A 53 19.85 -14.36 -26.05
C TYR A 53 19.91 -15.70 -26.79
N PHE A 54 18.76 -16.24 -27.20
CA PHE A 54 18.60 -17.54 -27.82
C PHE A 54 17.96 -17.48 -29.21
N GLN A 55 17.66 -16.29 -29.73
CA GLN A 55 17.01 -16.08 -31.02
C GLN A 55 17.69 -16.87 -32.15
N GLY A 56 16.89 -17.69 -32.84
CA GLY A 56 17.35 -18.50 -33.97
C GLY A 56 18.21 -19.71 -33.59
N ARG A 57 18.39 -20.00 -32.29
CA ARG A 57 19.19 -21.11 -31.78
C ARG A 57 18.29 -22.20 -31.17
N GLY A 58 18.72 -23.45 -31.35
CA GLY A 58 18.17 -24.62 -30.69
C GLY A 58 17.08 -25.38 -31.45
N GLU A 59 16.94 -26.67 -31.11
CA GLU A 59 15.98 -27.60 -31.70
C GLU A 59 14.73 -27.71 -30.81
N GLY A 60 13.54 -27.58 -31.41
CA GLY A 60 12.24 -27.63 -30.69
C GLY A 60 11.08 -27.03 -31.48
N ARG A 61 9.84 -27.28 -31.04
CA ARG A 61 8.62 -26.73 -31.66
C ARG A 61 8.54 -25.22 -31.39
N ARG A 62 8.62 -24.41 -32.46
CA ARG A 62 8.45 -22.95 -32.38
C ARG A 62 6.98 -22.57 -32.21
N GLY A 63 6.70 -21.49 -31.49
CA GLY A 63 5.35 -21.01 -31.21
C GLY A 63 4.65 -21.74 -30.06
N ALA A 64 5.38 -22.54 -29.27
CA ALA A 64 4.88 -23.22 -28.08
C ALA A 64 5.85 -23.00 -26.92
N GLY A 65 5.33 -22.60 -25.76
CA GLY A 65 6.15 -22.25 -24.60
C GLY A 65 5.44 -22.47 -23.28
N VAL A 66 5.92 -21.79 -22.23
CA VAL A 66 5.43 -22.00 -20.86
C VAL A 66 3.96 -21.60 -20.70
N VAL A 67 3.49 -20.61 -21.45
CA VAL A 67 2.09 -20.18 -21.43
C VAL A 67 1.17 -21.29 -21.97
N ASP A 68 1.53 -21.90 -23.11
CA ASP A 68 0.76 -23.02 -23.68
C ASP A 68 0.77 -24.25 -22.78
N PHE A 69 1.87 -24.47 -22.04
CA PHE A 69 1.94 -25.57 -21.09
C PHE A 69 0.93 -25.40 -19.95
N PHE A 70 0.87 -24.22 -19.34
CA PHE A 70 -0.11 -23.93 -18.27
C PHE A 70 -1.54 -24.07 -18.81
N GLU A 71 -1.81 -23.58 -20.01
CA GLU A 71 -3.10 -23.75 -20.68
C GLU A 71 -3.45 -25.21 -20.95
N GLY A 72 -2.48 -25.99 -21.44
CA GLY A 72 -2.66 -27.40 -21.72
C GLY A 72 -3.04 -28.20 -20.48
N VAL A 73 -2.35 -27.97 -19.35
CA VAL A 73 -2.70 -28.62 -18.08
C VAL A 73 -4.06 -28.15 -17.58
N ARG A 74 -4.34 -26.85 -17.62
CA ARG A 74 -5.63 -26.29 -17.19
C ARG A 74 -6.79 -26.88 -17.98
N ALA A 75 -6.67 -26.94 -19.29
CA ALA A 75 -7.68 -27.50 -20.18
C ALA A 75 -7.89 -29.00 -19.95
N ALA A 76 -6.81 -29.76 -19.74
CA ALA A 76 -6.88 -31.20 -19.48
C ALA A 76 -7.55 -31.54 -18.13
N VAL A 77 -7.43 -30.63 -17.17
CA VAL A 77 -7.93 -30.84 -15.80
C VAL A 77 -9.33 -30.22 -15.60
N SER A 78 -9.72 -29.22 -16.40
CA SER A 78 -11.04 -28.57 -16.36
C SER A 78 -12.26 -29.53 -16.37
N PRO A 79 -12.28 -30.61 -17.19
CA PRO A 79 -13.35 -31.60 -17.16
C PRO A 79 -13.48 -32.36 -15.83
N LEU A 80 -12.38 -32.56 -15.10
CA LEU A 80 -12.36 -33.27 -13.81
C LEU A 80 -12.95 -32.45 -12.66
N VAL A 81 -13.18 -31.16 -12.89
CA VAL A 81 -13.71 -30.19 -11.91
C VAL A 81 -15.16 -29.80 -12.27
N SER A 82 -15.68 -30.29 -13.39
CA SER A 82 -17.03 -29.98 -13.90
C SER A 82 -18.10 -30.57 -12.95
N GLY A 83 -18.73 -29.69 -12.15
CA GLY A 83 -19.75 -30.04 -11.15
C GLY A 83 -19.35 -29.76 -9.70
N ARG A 84 -18.06 -29.49 -9.43
CA ARG A 84 -17.53 -29.05 -8.12
C ARG A 84 -16.44 -28.02 -8.33
N ALA A 85 -16.81 -26.80 -8.68
CA ALA A 85 -15.90 -25.69 -8.99
C ALA A 85 -15.03 -25.18 -7.80
N ARG A 86 -15.02 -25.90 -6.67
CA ARG A 86 -14.40 -25.49 -5.38
C ARG A 86 -13.33 -26.45 -4.86
N GLU A 87 -12.98 -27.52 -5.58
CA GLU A 87 -11.93 -28.46 -5.17
C GLU A 87 -10.69 -28.31 -6.04
N ALA A 88 -9.49 -28.27 -5.42
CA ALA A 88 -8.24 -28.40 -6.15
C ALA A 88 -8.25 -29.74 -6.90
N PRO A 89 -7.84 -29.77 -8.18
CA PRO A 89 -7.88 -31.01 -8.93
C PRO A 89 -6.99 -32.06 -8.28
N PRO A 90 -7.36 -33.36 -8.35
CA PRO A 90 -6.59 -34.42 -7.72
C PRO A 90 -5.12 -34.35 -8.13
N GLU A 91 -4.23 -34.22 -7.14
CA GLU A 91 -2.80 -33.98 -7.37
C GLU A 91 -2.17 -35.06 -8.27
N ALA A 92 -2.62 -36.31 -8.15
CA ALA A 92 -2.18 -37.41 -9.01
C ALA A 92 -2.49 -37.17 -10.50
N ALA A 93 -3.67 -36.64 -10.81
CA ALA A 93 -4.07 -36.32 -12.18
C ALA A 93 -3.25 -35.14 -12.74
N VAL A 94 -3.08 -34.08 -11.94
CA VAL A 94 -2.23 -32.93 -12.31
C VAL A 94 -0.79 -33.39 -12.58
N ARG A 95 -0.23 -34.24 -11.72
CA ARG A 95 1.14 -34.78 -11.89
C ARG A 95 1.27 -35.65 -13.13
N ALA A 96 0.26 -36.46 -13.45
CA ALA A 96 0.27 -37.28 -14.66
C ALA A 96 0.32 -36.40 -15.93
N TRP A 97 -0.52 -35.35 -15.99
CA TRP A 97 -0.55 -34.43 -17.12
C TRP A 97 0.71 -33.59 -17.26
N ILE A 98 1.26 -33.06 -16.15
CA ILE A 98 2.56 -32.38 -16.15
C ILE A 98 3.64 -33.29 -16.75
N THR A 99 3.68 -34.55 -16.29
CA THR A 99 4.67 -35.53 -16.76
C THR A 99 4.50 -35.80 -18.25
N GLN A 100 3.27 -36.07 -18.71
CA GLN A 100 2.98 -36.31 -20.11
C GLN A 100 3.37 -35.14 -21.02
N LEU A 101 3.03 -33.90 -20.64
CA LEU A 101 3.35 -32.72 -21.45
C LEU A 101 4.86 -32.44 -21.48
N LEU A 102 5.55 -32.59 -20.34
CA LEU A 102 7.01 -32.46 -20.27
C LEU A 102 7.72 -33.54 -21.10
N ASP A 103 7.25 -34.78 -21.08
CA ASP A 103 7.82 -35.88 -21.87
C ASP A 103 7.53 -35.72 -23.37
N GLY A 104 6.42 -35.05 -23.72
CA GLY A 104 6.11 -34.57 -25.07
C GLY A 104 6.90 -33.33 -25.51
N GLY A 105 7.84 -32.87 -24.69
CA GLY A 105 8.76 -31.76 -24.99
C GLY A 105 8.30 -30.37 -24.52
N ALA A 106 7.00 -30.15 -24.28
CA ALA A 106 6.43 -28.91 -23.72
C ALA A 106 6.90 -27.56 -24.33
N GLY A 107 7.39 -27.55 -25.58
CA GLY A 107 7.98 -26.34 -26.18
C GLY A 107 9.37 -25.98 -25.65
N ILE A 108 9.99 -26.85 -24.85
CA ILE A 108 11.38 -26.69 -24.37
C ILE A 108 12.34 -26.93 -25.54
N ARG A 109 13.27 -25.99 -25.72
CA ARG A 109 14.27 -25.99 -26.79
C ARG A 109 15.63 -26.44 -26.25
N VAL A 110 16.36 -27.25 -27.00
CA VAL A 110 17.76 -27.58 -26.68
C VAL A 110 18.66 -26.57 -27.37
N VAL A 111 19.33 -25.72 -26.61
CA VAL A 111 20.18 -24.65 -27.10
C VAL A 111 21.66 -25.11 -27.07
N PRO A 112 22.32 -25.24 -28.23
CA PRO A 112 23.76 -25.49 -28.27
C PRO A 112 24.53 -24.22 -27.92
N LEU A 113 25.54 -24.37 -27.07
CA LEU A 113 26.41 -23.29 -26.59
C LEU A 113 27.87 -23.60 -26.94
N ARG A 114 28.66 -22.54 -27.21
CA ARG A 114 30.11 -22.64 -27.42
C ARG A 114 30.84 -21.76 -26.41
N LEU A 115 31.18 -22.34 -25.26
CA LEU A 115 31.77 -21.62 -24.13
C LEU A 115 33.27 -21.89 -24.06
N GLY A 116 34.08 -20.86 -24.37
CA GLY A 116 35.55 -21.01 -24.42
C GLY A 116 36.02 -22.04 -25.45
N GLY A 117 35.22 -22.32 -26.48
CA GLY A 117 35.52 -23.30 -27.53
C GLY A 117 35.14 -24.76 -27.21
N ALA A 118 34.51 -25.04 -26.05
CA ALA A 118 33.94 -26.34 -25.73
C ALA A 118 32.43 -26.36 -26.02
N PRO A 119 31.88 -27.44 -26.60
CA PRO A 119 30.43 -27.59 -26.76
C PRO A 119 29.77 -27.81 -25.40
N ALA A 120 28.66 -27.13 -25.16
CA ALA A 120 27.76 -27.36 -24.03
C ALA A 120 26.31 -27.25 -24.52
N GLU A 121 25.37 -27.79 -23.76
CA GLU A 121 23.95 -27.73 -24.08
C GLU A 121 23.16 -27.25 -22.87
N MET A 122 22.12 -26.46 -23.14
CA MET A 122 21.20 -25.94 -22.13
C MET A 122 19.78 -26.03 -22.66
N PHE A 123 18.82 -26.26 -21.77
CA PHE A 123 17.40 -26.29 -22.11
C PHE A 123 16.80 -24.90 -21.89
N TYR A 124 16.00 -24.42 -22.83
CA TYR A 124 15.34 -23.12 -22.76
C TYR A 124 13.83 -23.28 -22.96
N TRP A 125 13.04 -22.78 -22.00
CA TRP A 125 11.59 -22.77 -22.05
C TRP A 125 11.10 -21.33 -22.27
N PRO A 126 10.66 -20.98 -23.49
CA PRO A 126 10.26 -19.61 -23.82
C PRO A 126 8.92 -19.22 -23.19
N ALA A 127 8.68 -17.92 -23.07
CA ALA A 127 7.42 -17.33 -22.61
C ALA A 127 6.25 -17.50 -23.60
N GLU A 128 6.50 -18.11 -24.77
CA GLU A 128 5.55 -18.25 -25.88
C GLU A 128 4.23 -18.94 -25.47
N GLY A 129 3.14 -18.52 -26.12
CA GLY A 129 1.88 -19.24 -26.13
C GLY A 129 0.75 -18.49 -26.85
N SER A 130 -0.43 -19.10 -26.90
CA SER A 130 -1.58 -18.64 -27.68
C SER A 130 -2.28 -17.39 -27.13
N ARG A 131 -1.92 -16.94 -25.91
CA ARG A 131 -2.46 -15.74 -25.26
C ARG A 131 -1.76 -14.45 -25.72
N SER A 132 -2.51 -13.35 -25.72
CA SER A 132 -1.99 -11.99 -25.92
C SER A 132 -1.03 -11.59 -24.78
N ALA A 133 -0.06 -10.70 -25.04
CA ALA A 133 0.95 -10.29 -24.06
C ALA A 133 0.34 -9.85 -22.71
N VAL A 134 -0.74 -9.07 -22.74
CA VAL A 134 -1.48 -8.60 -21.56
C VAL A 134 -2.12 -9.74 -20.75
N THR A 135 -2.60 -10.80 -21.42
CA THR A 135 -3.28 -11.93 -20.75
C THR A 135 -2.34 -13.05 -20.33
N ARG A 136 -1.08 -13.03 -20.78
CA ARG A 136 -0.04 -13.98 -20.36
C ARG A 136 0.31 -13.82 -18.88
N ALA A 137 0.37 -12.59 -18.38
CA ALA A 137 0.72 -12.27 -16.99
C ALA A 137 -0.13 -13.04 -15.96
N ARG A 138 -1.42 -13.24 -16.28
CA ARG A 138 -2.39 -13.88 -15.39
C ARG A 138 -2.35 -15.41 -15.37
N VAL A 139 -1.60 -16.04 -16.27
CA VAL A 139 -1.58 -17.51 -16.40
C VAL A 139 -1.08 -18.21 -15.13
N ILE A 140 -0.10 -17.60 -14.46
CA ILE A 140 0.45 -18.08 -13.18
C ILE A 140 -0.60 -17.92 -12.06
N GLU A 141 -1.27 -16.76 -12.04
CA GLU A 141 -2.28 -16.38 -11.04
C GLU A 141 -3.57 -17.21 -11.14
N GLU A 142 -3.93 -17.66 -12.34
CA GLU A 142 -5.11 -18.48 -12.58
C GLU A 142 -4.91 -19.95 -12.17
N CYS A 143 -3.65 -20.42 -12.10
CA CYS A 143 -3.30 -21.81 -11.81
C CYS A 143 -2.20 -21.97 -10.73
N PRO A 144 -2.31 -21.33 -9.54
CA PRO A 144 -1.27 -21.40 -8.51
C PRO A 144 -1.06 -22.83 -7.99
N TRP A 145 -2.12 -23.65 -8.02
CA TRP A 145 -2.10 -25.07 -7.67
C TRP A 145 -1.16 -25.92 -8.56
N LEU A 146 -0.75 -25.41 -9.72
CA LEU A 146 0.17 -26.11 -10.63
C LEU A 146 1.63 -26.00 -10.17
N LEU A 147 1.99 -24.94 -9.45
CA LEU A 147 3.39 -24.55 -9.22
C LEU A 147 4.16 -25.58 -8.39
N ALA A 148 3.59 -26.09 -7.30
CA ALA A 148 4.28 -27.07 -6.45
C ALA A 148 4.45 -28.45 -7.12
N PRO A 149 3.45 -29.02 -7.81
CA PRO A 149 3.64 -30.21 -8.65
C PRO A 149 4.64 -30.00 -9.80
N LEU A 150 4.62 -28.84 -10.45
CA LEU A 150 5.56 -28.48 -11.52
C LEU A 150 6.99 -28.40 -10.97
N ALA A 151 7.19 -27.75 -9.81
CA ALA A 151 8.48 -27.67 -9.13
C ALA A 151 9.06 -29.07 -8.93
N ARG A 152 8.26 -30.01 -8.41
CA ARG A 152 8.68 -31.40 -8.20
C ARG A 152 9.06 -32.10 -9.51
N ALA A 153 8.27 -31.93 -10.57
CA ALA A 153 8.55 -32.54 -11.87
C ALA A 153 9.85 -32.00 -12.51
N LEU A 154 10.14 -30.72 -12.29
CA LEU A 154 11.35 -30.06 -12.78
C LEU A 154 12.61 -30.49 -12.01
N ARG A 155 12.55 -30.58 -10.67
CA ARG A 155 13.67 -31.04 -9.82
C ARG A 155 14.11 -32.48 -10.12
N ILE A 156 13.22 -33.31 -10.69
CA ILE A 156 13.54 -34.67 -11.11
C ILE A 156 14.30 -34.69 -12.45
N ARG A 157 14.02 -33.73 -13.34
CA ARG A 157 14.52 -33.74 -14.73
C ARG A 157 15.79 -32.93 -14.93
N TYR A 158 16.02 -31.91 -14.10
CA TYR A 158 17.12 -30.98 -14.25
C TYR A 158 17.90 -30.85 -12.94
N ASP A 159 19.22 -30.67 -13.04
CA ASP A 159 20.05 -30.40 -11.87
C ASP A 159 19.79 -28.98 -11.34
N GLU A 160 19.58 -28.03 -12.25
CA GLU A 160 19.42 -26.60 -11.97
C GLU A 160 18.34 -26.03 -12.89
N VAL A 161 17.39 -25.30 -12.33
CA VAL A 161 16.34 -24.59 -13.08
C VAL A 161 16.44 -23.12 -12.76
N LEU A 162 16.78 -22.29 -13.75
CA LEU A 162 16.83 -20.84 -13.60
C LEU A 162 15.54 -20.22 -14.11
N VAL A 163 14.85 -19.48 -13.26
CA VAL A 163 13.58 -18.82 -13.60
C VAL A 163 13.82 -17.33 -13.72
N ASN A 164 13.51 -16.76 -14.89
CA ASN A 164 13.37 -15.31 -15.03
C ASN A 164 12.02 -14.90 -14.43
N VAL A 165 12.04 -14.30 -13.24
CA VAL A 165 10.85 -13.87 -12.50
C VAL A 165 10.35 -12.53 -13.05
N PRO A 166 9.03 -12.24 -13.05
CA PRO A 166 8.50 -10.91 -13.37
C PRO A 166 9.14 -9.79 -12.54
N SER A 167 9.14 -8.58 -13.10
CA SER A 167 9.64 -7.37 -12.43
C SER A 167 8.72 -6.96 -11.27
N GLY A 168 9.29 -6.48 -10.17
CA GLY A 168 8.53 -5.83 -9.10
C GLY A 168 7.72 -6.76 -8.19
N ARG A 169 6.95 -6.13 -7.30
CA ARG A 169 6.12 -6.80 -6.27
C ARG A 169 4.75 -7.19 -6.83
N THR A 170 4.72 -8.14 -7.75
CA THR A 170 3.48 -8.65 -8.36
C THR A 170 3.00 -9.94 -7.70
N GLU A 171 1.74 -10.31 -7.92
CA GLU A 171 1.18 -11.58 -7.44
C GLU A 171 1.90 -12.78 -8.07
N ALA A 172 2.24 -12.71 -9.36
CA ALA A 172 3.09 -13.72 -10.00
C ALA A 172 4.43 -13.88 -9.27
N THR A 173 5.13 -12.79 -8.92
CA THR A 173 6.37 -12.86 -8.13
C THR A 173 6.14 -13.48 -6.76
N ALA A 174 5.04 -13.14 -6.08
CA ALA A 174 4.67 -13.73 -4.79
C ALA A 174 4.43 -15.25 -4.88
N LEU A 175 3.66 -15.71 -5.86
CA LEU A 175 3.33 -17.12 -6.06
C LEU A 175 4.56 -17.95 -6.42
N LEU A 176 5.44 -17.42 -7.26
CA LEU A 176 6.71 -18.06 -7.60
C LEU A 176 7.63 -18.16 -6.38
N ALA A 177 7.76 -17.09 -5.61
CA ALA A 177 8.51 -17.05 -4.35
C ALA A 177 7.94 -18.01 -3.29
N ALA A 178 6.62 -18.16 -3.23
CA ALA A 178 5.96 -19.02 -2.26
C ALA A 178 6.03 -20.52 -2.64
N HIS A 179 5.82 -20.87 -3.91
CA HIS A 179 5.54 -22.26 -4.31
C HIS A 179 6.54 -22.91 -5.28
N LEU A 180 7.33 -22.13 -6.02
CA LEU A 180 8.18 -22.66 -7.09
C LEU A 180 9.67 -22.65 -6.73
N VAL A 181 10.23 -21.49 -6.39
CA VAL A 181 11.69 -21.29 -6.29
C VAL A 181 12.27 -21.83 -4.99
N ASP A 182 13.51 -22.29 -4.97
CA ASP A 182 14.23 -22.71 -3.75
C ASP A 182 15.16 -21.60 -3.25
N LYS A 183 15.76 -20.85 -4.19
CA LYS A 183 16.60 -19.68 -3.94
C LYS A 183 16.10 -18.51 -4.77
N LEU A 184 16.18 -17.30 -4.23
CA LEU A 184 15.83 -16.09 -4.94
C LEU A 184 17.05 -15.16 -5.04
N VAL A 185 17.51 -14.91 -6.25
CA VAL A 185 18.56 -13.94 -6.56
C VAL A 185 17.91 -12.57 -6.74
N LEU A 186 18.31 -11.61 -5.92
CA LEU A 186 17.85 -10.23 -6.00
C LEU A 186 18.88 -9.42 -6.78
N LEU A 187 18.56 -8.99 -7.99
CA LEU A 187 19.43 -8.10 -8.75
C LEU A 187 19.27 -6.68 -8.22
N VAL A 188 20.40 -6.06 -7.87
CA VAL A 188 20.46 -4.75 -7.25
C VAL A 188 21.44 -3.87 -8.01
N ASP A 189 20.96 -2.73 -8.52
CA ASP A 189 21.83 -1.63 -8.95
C ASP A 189 21.65 -0.42 -8.02
N ASP A 190 22.49 0.61 -8.21
CA ASP A 190 22.51 1.82 -7.39
C ASP A 190 21.14 2.52 -7.33
N ALA A 191 20.37 2.46 -8.41
CA ALA A 191 19.05 3.10 -8.50
C ALA A 191 17.90 2.23 -7.96
N SER A 192 18.17 0.97 -7.60
CA SER A 192 17.14 0.01 -7.19
C SER A 192 17.40 -0.63 -5.82
N LEU A 193 18.34 -0.09 -5.02
CA LEU A 193 18.78 -0.70 -3.77
C LEU A 193 17.63 -0.89 -2.80
N GLU A 194 16.91 0.18 -2.48
CA GLU A 194 15.80 0.17 -1.54
C GLU A 194 14.65 -0.71 -2.05
N GLU A 195 14.25 -0.59 -3.31
CA GLU A 195 13.13 -1.36 -3.84
C GLU A 195 13.46 -2.85 -3.97
N ALA A 196 14.72 -3.21 -4.23
CA ALA A 196 15.15 -4.60 -4.26
C ALA A 196 15.15 -5.23 -2.87
N ILE A 197 15.47 -4.45 -1.83
CA ILE A 197 15.35 -4.89 -0.43
C ILE A 197 13.89 -5.14 -0.08
N GLU A 198 13.00 -4.19 -0.42
CA GLU A 198 11.56 -4.34 -0.24
C GLU A 198 10.98 -5.54 -0.98
N LEU A 199 11.46 -5.80 -2.20
CA LEU A 199 11.11 -7.00 -2.96
C LEU A 199 11.56 -8.28 -2.24
N GLY A 200 12.76 -8.27 -1.66
CA GLY A 200 13.29 -9.36 -0.85
C GLY A 200 12.43 -9.66 0.37
N ARG A 201 12.07 -8.62 1.14
CA ARG A 201 11.15 -8.72 2.29
C ARG A 201 9.81 -9.29 1.87
N PHE A 202 9.23 -8.74 0.81
CA PHE A 202 7.96 -9.18 0.24
C PHE A 202 7.99 -10.66 -0.15
N ALA A 203 8.99 -11.10 -0.92
CA ALA A 203 9.10 -12.48 -1.37
C ALA A 203 9.31 -13.46 -0.20
N HIS A 204 10.11 -13.08 0.78
CA HIS A 204 10.34 -13.87 1.98
C HIS A 204 9.06 -14.00 2.83
N ALA A 205 8.36 -12.89 3.09
CA ALA A 205 7.09 -12.90 3.83
C ALA A 205 6.05 -13.84 3.18
N ARG A 206 5.97 -13.83 1.83
CA ARG A 206 5.08 -14.74 1.09
C ARG A 206 5.47 -16.21 1.24
N ARG A 207 6.76 -16.54 1.31
CA ARG A 207 7.22 -17.89 1.63
C ARG A 207 6.80 -18.32 3.04
N VAL A 208 7.01 -17.46 4.04
CA VAL A 208 6.70 -17.78 5.45
C VAL A 208 5.22 -18.07 5.66
N LEU A 209 4.32 -17.40 4.92
CA LEU A 209 2.87 -17.68 4.97
C LEU A 209 2.50 -19.09 4.52
N VAL A 210 3.28 -19.70 3.61
CA VAL A 210 3.00 -21.02 3.04
C VAL A 210 3.77 -22.11 3.77
N ASP A 211 5.03 -21.86 4.11
CA ASP A 211 5.92 -22.81 4.77
C ASP A 211 6.88 -22.09 5.70
N ALA A 212 6.42 -21.83 6.93
CA ALA A 212 7.20 -21.16 7.97
C ALA A 212 8.48 -21.94 8.36
N GLY A 213 8.56 -23.25 8.07
CA GLY A 213 9.70 -24.09 8.39
C GLY A 213 10.85 -24.01 7.38
N ARG A 214 10.65 -23.33 6.24
CA ARG A 214 11.64 -23.25 5.16
C ARG A 214 11.77 -21.82 4.62
N PRO A 215 12.61 -20.97 5.26
CA PRO A 215 12.81 -19.60 4.83
C PRO A 215 13.37 -19.54 3.41
N LEU A 216 12.93 -18.54 2.64
CA LEU A 216 13.43 -18.31 1.28
C LEU A 216 14.86 -17.80 1.35
N ALA A 217 15.80 -18.53 0.75
CA ALA A 217 17.21 -18.12 0.71
C ALA A 217 17.41 -17.00 -0.32
N LEU A 218 17.71 -15.80 0.16
CA LEU A 218 17.95 -14.61 -0.65
C LEU A 218 19.44 -14.48 -1.01
N PHE A 219 19.73 -14.25 -2.29
CA PHE A 219 21.09 -14.06 -2.83
C PHE A 219 21.18 -12.71 -3.55
N PRO A 220 21.65 -11.65 -2.87
CA PRO A 220 21.82 -10.35 -3.53
C PRO A 220 22.91 -10.41 -4.61
N LEU A 221 22.64 -9.92 -5.81
CA LEU A 221 23.59 -9.81 -6.90
C LEU A 221 23.70 -8.34 -7.29
N LEU A 222 24.83 -7.72 -6.95
CA LEU A 222 25.10 -6.34 -7.34
C LEU A 222 25.43 -6.31 -8.84
N VAL A 223 24.73 -5.49 -9.60
CA VAL A 223 24.90 -5.38 -11.04
C VAL A 223 25.14 -3.93 -11.44
N ARG A 224 25.77 -3.75 -12.61
CA ARG A 224 26.08 -2.42 -13.17
C ARG A 224 26.95 -1.56 -12.25
N VAL A 225 27.80 -2.20 -11.45
CA VAL A 225 28.68 -1.49 -10.52
C VAL A 225 29.77 -0.76 -11.30
N GLU A 226 29.85 0.56 -11.12
CA GLU A 226 30.87 1.39 -11.77
C GLU A 226 32.28 1.09 -11.24
N GLU A 227 33.30 1.29 -12.08
CA GLU A 227 34.69 1.24 -11.60
C GLU A 227 35.04 2.51 -10.78
N GLY A 228 35.89 2.36 -9.77
CA GLY A 228 36.45 3.49 -9.03
C GLY A 228 35.80 3.74 -7.67
N ALA A 229 35.66 5.02 -7.29
CA ALA A 229 35.18 5.40 -5.95
C ALA A 229 33.66 5.26 -5.81
N SER A 230 32.89 5.60 -6.86
CA SER A 230 31.42 5.51 -6.86
C SER A 230 30.94 4.08 -6.63
N GLY A 231 31.44 3.12 -7.42
CA GLY A 231 31.07 1.72 -7.23
C GLY A 231 31.49 1.13 -5.89
N ARG A 232 32.64 1.54 -5.33
CA ARG A 232 33.05 1.11 -3.98
C ARG A 232 32.13 1.65 -2.89
N ALA A 233 31.68 2.90 -3.03
CA ALA A 233 30.70 3.49 -2.11
C ALA A 233 29.37 2.74 -2.18
N PHE A 234 28.85 2.48 -3.39
CA PHE A 234 27.63 1.71 -3.59
C PHE A 234 27.72 0.30 -2.97
N VAL A 235 28.82 -0.43 -3.20
CA VAL A 235 29.01 -1.77 -2.63
C VAL A 235 29.00 -1.73 -1.10
N GLN A 236 29.59 -0.69 -0.49
CA GLN A 236 29.61 -0.54 0.97
C GLN A 236 28.22 -0.19 1.53
N GLU A 237 27.49 0.73 0.89
CA GLU A 237 26.12 1.08 1.26
C GLU A 237 25.17 -0.12 1.12
N ALA A 238 25.23 -0.80 -0.02
CA ALA A 238 24.43 -2.00 -0.27
C ALA A 238 24.75 -3.10 0.74
N LYS A 239 26.02 -3.26 1.13
CA LYS A 239 26.42 -4.22 2.16
C LYS A 239 25.66 -4.02 3.46
N GLU A 240 25.68 -2.81 4.01
CA GLU A 240 25.06 -2.50 5.31
C GLU A 240 23.56 -2.78 5.30
N GLN A 241 22.86 -2.37 4.23
CA GLN A 241 21.42 -2.57 4.12
C GLN A 241 21.03 -4.03 3.84
N LEU A 242 21.82 -4.74 3.01
CA LEU A 242 21.57 -6.15 2.70
C LEU A 242 21.87 -7.07 3.89
N GLU A 243 22.83 -6.72 4.76
CA GLU A 243 23.05 -7.43 6.03
C GLU A 243 21.80 -7.32 6.93
N GLY A 244 21.16 -6.15 6.97
CA GLY A 244 19.87 -5.96 7.64
C GLY A 244 18.77 -6.87 7.08
N LEU A 245 18.61 -6.91 5.75
CA LEU A 245 17.64 -7.81 5.10
C LEU A 245 17.90 -9.29 5.39
N ILE A 246 19.15 -9.74 5.30
CA ILE A 246 19.51 -11.13 5.59
C ILE A 246 19.27 -11.44 7.07
N TYR A 247 19.57 -10.50 7.97
CA TYR A 247 19.23 -10.64 9.38
C TYR A 247 17.72 -10.80 9.59
N GLU A 248 16.89 -9.90 9.06
CA GLU A 248 15.44 -9.94 9.19
C GLU A 248 14.85 -11.28 8.70
N THR A 249 15.39 -11.83 7.62
CA THR A 249 14.86 -13.04 6.97
C THR A 249 15.42 -14.36 7.51
N THR A 250 16.57 -14.34 8.18
CA THR A 250 17.23 -15.56 8.70
C THR A 250 17.37 -15.58 10.22
N ASN A 251 17.17 -14.44 10.88
CA ASN A 251 17.43 -14.20 12.30
C ASN A 251 18.89 -14.48 12.73
N VAL A 252 19.85 -14.41 11.79
CA VAL A 252 21.28 -14.62 12.06
C VAL A 252 21.99 -13.26 12.18
N MET A 253 22.31 -12.85 13.41
CA MET A 253 23.01 -11.59 13.69
C MET A 253 24.51 -11.64 13.37
N GLY A 254 25.07 -10.52 12.91
CA GLY A 254 26.51 -10.22 12.98
C GLY A 254 27.43 -10.96 11.99
N ARG A 255 26.91 -11.43 10.85
CA ARG A 255 27.72 -12.08 9.81
C ARG A 255 28.03 -11.12 8.66
N ASP A 256 29.32 -10.92 8.39
CA ASP A 256 29.83 -10.07 7.31
C ASP A 256 29.48 -10.62 5.91
N LEU A 257 28.71 -9.87 5.13
CA LEU A 257 28.41 -10.17 3.72
C LEU A 257 29.53 -9.75 2.77
N GLY A 258 30.56 -9.05 3.24
CA GLY A 258 31.69 -8.56 2.45
C GLY A 258 32.36 -9.63 1.56
N PRO A 259 32.73 -10.81 2.09
CA PRO A 259 33.30 -11.89 1.29
C PRO A 259 32.39 -12.36 0.16
N TYR A 260 31.07 -12.40 0.41
CA TYR A 260 30.07 -12.75 -0.59
C TYR A 260 29.94 -11.67 -1.67
N LEU A 261 29.75 -10.41 -1.27
CA LEU A 261 29.56 -9.28 -2.21
C LEU A 261 30.80 -9.03 -3.07
N GLY A 262 32.01 -9.30 -2.54
CA GLY A 262 33.24 -9.27 -3.33
C GLY A 262 33.24 -10.23 -4.53
N LEU A 263 32.48 -11.33 -4.45
CA LEU A 263 32.29 -12.30 -5.53
C LEU A 263 31.00 -12.08 -6.33
N ALA A 264 29.93 -11.62 -5.68
CA ALA A 264 28.59 -11.40 -6.23
C ALA A 264 28.39 -9.97 -6.77
N THR A 265 29.38 -9.46 -7.50
CA THR A 265 29.35 -8.14 -8.14
C THR A 265 29.66 -8.25 -9.63
N ILE A 266 28.76 -7.71 -10.46
CA ILE A 266 28.88 -7.63 -11.91
C ILE A 266 29.18 -6.17 -12.31
N PRO A 267 30.34 -5.89 -12.92
CA PRO A 267 30.72 -4.54 -13.30
C PRO A 267 29.86 -4.01 -14.45
N TRP A 268 29.78 -2.68 -14.58
CA TRP A 268 29.18 -2.05 -15.75
C TRP A 268 30.07 -2.26 -16.99
N ASN A 269 29.47 -2.74 -18.08
CA ASN A 269 30.16 -2.95 -19.35
C ASN A 269 29.31 -2.44 -20.53
N GLU A 270 29.83 -1.44 -21.21
CA GLU A 270 29.15 -0.73 -22.29
C GLU A 270 28.93 -1.60 -23.55
N ARG A 271 29.80 -2.60 -23.81
CA ARG A 271 29.63 -3.52 -24.96
C ARG A 271 28.49 -4.51 -24.73
N ALA A 272 28.36 -5.02 -23.50
CA ALA A 272 27.27 -5.91 -23.12
C ALA A 272 25.92 -5.18 -23.05
N ALA A 273 25.91 -3.89 -22.67
CA ALA A 273 24.71 -3.06 -22.69
C ALA A 273 24.14 -2.83 -24.11
N ARG A 274 24.97 -2.98 -25.16
CA ARG A 274 24.58 -2.73 -26.57
C ARG A 274 24.24 -3.99 -27.38
N GLY A 275 24.52 -5.19 -26.88
CA GLY A 275 24.32 -6.45 -27.63
C GLY A 275 23.73 -7.56 -26.76
N ALA A 276 22.66 -8.20 -27.24
CA ALA A 276 22.07 -9.39 -26.62
C ALA A 276 22.95 -10.63 -26.85
N MET A 277 24.11 -10.69 -26.19
CA MET A 277 25.04 -11.83 -26.27
C MET A 277 25.26 -12.45 -24.90
N ILE A 278 25.49 -13.77 -24.88
CA ILE A 278 25.91 -14.49 -23.69
C ILE A 278 27.41 -14.19 -23.50
N ALA A 279 27.75 -13.37 -22.50
CA ALA A 279 29.12 -12.95 -22.23
C ALA A 279 30.08 -14.14 -22.07
N ALA A 280 29.63 -15.25 -21.48
CA ALA A 280 30.43 -16.47 -21.35
C ALA A 280 30.83 -17.15 -22.69
N GLU A 281 30.16 -16.84 -23.81
CA GLU A 281 30.55 -17.32 -25.15
C GLU A 281 31.58 -16.41 -25.83
N VAL A 282 31.56 -15.12 -25.51
CA VAL A 282 32.32 -14.08 -26.22
C VAL A 282 33.57 -13.69 -25.44
N GLU A 283 33.50 -13.69 -24.12
CA GLU A 283 34.58 -13.27 -23.23
C GLU A 283 35.17 -14.47 -22.48
N PRO A 284 36.51 -14.54 -22.33
CA PRO A 284 37.15 -15.63 -21.62
C PRO A 284 36.92 -15.50 -20.11
N ALA A 285 36.27 -16.49 -19.49
CA ALA A 285 36.07 -16.50 -18.03
C ALA A 285 37.37 -16.55 -17.20
N ALA A 286 38.53 -16.76 -17.85
CA ALA A 286 39.85 -16.65 -17.25
C ALA A 286 40.35 -15.20 -17.11
N ASP A 287 39.78 -14.24 -17.84
CA ASP A 287 40.10 -12.82 -17.71
C ASP A 287 39.35 -12.21 -16.52
N PRO A 288 40.03 -11.76 -15.45
CA PRO A 288 39.39 -11.20 -14.26
C PRO A 288 38.53 -9.96 -14.54
N LYS A 289 38.75 -9.26 -15.65
CA LYS A 289 37.99 -8.07 -16.05
C LYS A 289 36.75 -8.39 -16.90
N SER A 290 36.59 -9.64 -17.33
CA SER A 290 35.45 -10.05 -18.14
C SER A 290 34.17 -10.21 -17.33
N LEU A 291 33.02 -9.98 -17.96
CA LEU A 291 31.71 -10.31 -17.40
C LEU A 291 31.55 -11.81 -17.20
N ALA A 292 32.12 -12.63 -18.10
CA ALA A 292 32.14 -14.08 -17.97
C ALA A 292 32.79 -14.52 -16.65
N HIS A 293 33.89 -13.88 -16.25
CA HIS A 293 34.54 -14.12 -14.97
C HIS A 293 33.68 -13.65 -13.80
N ALA A 294 33.07 -12.47 -13.90
CA ALA A 294 32.18 -11.96 -12.84
C ALA A 294 31.00 -12.91 -12.57
N TYR A 295 30.33 -13.40 -13.62
CA TYR A 295 29.26 -14.40 -13.48
C TYR A 295 29.77 -15.75 -12.99
N LEU A 296 30.99 -16.17 -13.37
CA LEU A 296 31.58 -17.42 -12.87
C LEU A 296 31.81 -17.38 -11.35
N ARG A 297 32.25 -16.24 -10.81
CA ARG A 297 32.38 -16.03 -9.35
C ARG A 297 31.01 -16.13 -8.67
N PHE A 298 29.99 -15.48 -9.23
CA PHE A 298 28.65 -15.57 -8.68
C PHE A 298 28.06 -16.99 -8.70
N VAL A 299 28.30 -17.76 -9.77
CA VAL A 299 27.93 -19.19 -9.85
C VAL A 299 28.57 -20.01 -8.73
N GLN A 300 29.77 -19.66 -8.25
CA GLN A 300 30.39 -20.33 -7.10
C GLN A 300 29.64 -20.02 -5.80
N CYS A 301 29.15 -18.78 -5.63
CA CYS A 301 28.32 -18.39 -4.49
C CYS A 301 26.97 -19.13 -4.48
N LEU A 302 26.29 -19.19 -5.63
CA LEU A 302 24.97 -19.83 -5.76
C LEU A 302 24.94 -21.32 -5.37
N ARG A 303 26.09 -22.01 -5.38
CA ARG A 303 26.20 -23.40 -4.93
C ARG A 303 26.07 -23.57 -3.43
N ARG A 304 26.28 -22.49 -2.65
CA ARG A 304 26.14 -22.52 -1.20
C ARG A 304 24.67 -22.48 -0.78
N PRO A 305 24.29 -23.06 0.38
CA PRO A 305 22.92 -23.00 0.88
C PRO A 305 22.47 -21.55 1.11
N SER A 306 23.35 -20.74 1.71
CA SER A 306 23.14 -19.33 2.02
C SER A 306 24.31 -18.46 1.53
N PRO A 307 24.11 -17.16 1.23
CA PRO A 307 25.22 -16.22 1.02
C PRO A 307 26.17 -16.15 2.23
N LEU A 308 25.67 -16.41 3.45
CA LEU A 308 26.47 -16.42 4.69
C LEU A 308 27.46 -17.58 4.79
N ASP A 309 27.28 -18.63 3.96
CA ASP A 309 28.16 -19.80 3.94
C ASP A 309 29.37 -19.60 3.01
N VAL A 310 29.52 -18.41 2.42
CA VAL A 310 30.68 -18.03 1.61
C VAL A 310 31.78 -17.51 2.55
N GLY A 311 32.63 -18.41 3.05
CA GLY A 311 33.77 -18.04 3.91
C GLY A 311 34.93 -17.37 3.14
N GLU A 312 35.87 -16.76 3.86
CA GLU A 312 37.09 -16.12 3.29
C GLU A 312 37.93 -17.07 2.39
N ALA A 313 37.81 -18.39 2.60
CA ALA A 313 38.46 -19.42 1.80
C ALA A 313 37.86 -19.62 0.39
N ALA A 314 36.78 -18.92 0.03
CA ALA A 314 36.17 -18.95 -1.31
C ALA A 314 36.97 -18.15 -2.38
N ARG A 315 38.27 -17.91 -2.16
CA ARG A 315 39.17 -17.57 -3.27
C ARG A 315 39.21 -18.78 -4.22
N PRO A 316 39.14 -18.61 -5.55
CA PRO A 316 39.20 -19.73 -6.48
C PRO A 316 40.44 -20.57 -6.14
N SER A 317 40.22 -21.83 -5.76
CA SER A 317 41.34 -22.72 -5.48
C SER A 317 42.22 -22.72 -6.71
N SER A 318 43.51 -22.53 -6.49
CA SER A 318 44.55 -22.48 -7.51
C SER A 318 44.41 -23.61 -8.56
N ARG A 319 43.77 -24.74 -8.22
CA ARG A 319 43.49 -25.86 -9.11
C ARG A 319 42.64 -25.55 -10.33
N ASP A 320 41.55 -24.76 -10.19
CA ASP A 320 40.69 -24.39 -11.33
C ASP A 320 41.37 -23.36 -12.23
N LEU A 321 42.18 -22.48 -11.62
CA LEU A 321 43.04 -21.51 -12.31
C LEU A 321 44.15 -22.22 -13.10
N TRP A 322 44.78 -23.24 -12.50
CA TRP A 322 45.82 -24.05 -13.12
C TRP A 322 45.28 -24.92 -14.26
N ALA A 323 44.08 -25.50 -14.13
CA ALA A 323 43.44 -26.27 -15.21
C ALA A 323 43.14 -25.40 -16.45
N ALA A 324 42.72 -24.15 -16.25
CA ALA A 324 42.51 -23.19 -17.35
C ALA A 324 43.83 -22.73 -18.00
N ILE A 325 44.93 -22.67 -17.23
CA ILE A 325 46.28 -22.36 -17.73
C ILE A 325 46.87 -23.56 -18.49
N GLU A 326 46.67 -24.80 -18.02
CA GLU A 326 47.10 -26.02 -18.71
C GLU A 326 46.33 -26.26 -20.02
N ALA A 327 45.03 -25.96 -20.05
CA ALA A 327 44.24 -25.97 -21.29
C ALA A 327 44.77 -24.98 -22.35
N ARG A 328 45.45 -23.90 -21.91
CA ARG A 328 46.16 -22.94 -22.76
C ARG A 328 47.52 -23.46 -23.26
N ARG A 329 48.26 -24.23 -22.44
CA ARG A 329 49.53 -24.84 -22.83
C ARG A 329 49.37 -25.98 -23.84
N GLY A 330 48.23 -26.67 -23.83
CA GLY A 330 47.94 -27.76 -24.78
C GLY A 330 47.53 -27.33 -26.19
N ARG A 331 47.33 -26.03 -26.47
CA ARG A 331 46.84 -25.54 -27.78
C ARG A 331 47.76 -24.54 -28.49
N GLY A 332 49.01 -24.39 -28.05
CA GLY A 332 50.01 -23.57 -28.73
C GLY A 332 50.99 -24.43 -29.54
N GLY A 333 50.71 -24.63 -30.82
CA GLY A 333 51.78 -24.90 -31.79
C GLY A 333 52.70 -23.67 -31.90
N PRO A 334 53.97 -23.84 -32.28
CA PRO A 334 54.95 -22.77 -32.25
C PRO A 334 54.76 -21.86 -33.46
N ASP A 335 53.99 -20.77 -33.30
CA ASP A 335 54.18 -19.50 -34.03
C ASP A 335 53.08 -18.50 -33.65
N SER A 336 53.38 -17.61 -32.72
CA SER A 336 52.92 -16.21 -32.73
C SER A 336 53.47 -15.46 -31.52
N SER A 337 54.58 -14.73 -31.72
CA SER A 337 55.12 -13.77 -30.76
C SER A 337 54.27 -12.49 -30.73
N PRO A 338 54.02 -11.86 -29.56
CA PRO A 338 53.35 -10.56 -29.49
C PRO A 338 54.34 -9.39 -29.71
N PRO A 339 53.94 -8.29 -30.38
CA PRO A 339 54.77 -7.09 -30.47
C PRO A 339 54.61 -6.19 -29.22
N PRO A 340 55.62 -5.34 -28.93
CA PRO A 340 55.77 -4.66 -27.65
C PRO A 340 55.02 -3.32 -27.55
N SER A 341 54.77 -2.94 -26.31
CA SER A 341 54.23 -1.68 -25.81
C SER A 341 54.91 -0.42 -26.38
N SER A 342 54.11 0.58 -26.78
CA SER A 342 54.56 1.97 -26.95
C SER A 342 53.84 2.89 -25.96
N ARG A 343 54.64 3.46 -25.07
CA ARG A 343 54.37 4.63 -24.22
C ARG A 343 53.84 5.79 -25.08
N LEU A 344 52.78 6.46 -24.65
CA LEU A 344 52.39 7.75 -25.20
C LEU A 344 52.91 8.87 -24.29
N VAL A 345 53.70 9.73 -24.92
CA VAL A 345 54.34 10.93 -24.42
C VAL A 345 53.28 12.05 -24.30
N VAL A 346 53.48 12.86 -23.27
CA VAL A 346 52.81 14.14 -23.00
C VAL A 346 53.16 15.14 -24.11
N GLU A 347 52.16 15.68 -24.80
CA GLU A 347 52.28 16.99 -25.45
C GLU A 347 51.10 17.88 -25.05
N ASP A 348 51.48 18.95 -24.36
CA ASP A 348 50.68 20.12 -24.04
C ASP A 348 50.51 20.98 -25.30
N ARG A 349 49.27 21.10 -25.80
CA ARG A 349 48.87 22.17 -26.73
C ARG A 349 47.46 22.61 -26.39
N GLY A 350 47.40 23.81 -25.81
CA GLY A 350 46.17 24.52 -25.53
C GLY A 350 45.34 24.80 -26.78
N SER A 351 44.06 24.50 -26.68
CA SER A 351 42.94 25.18 -27.35
C SER A 351 41.65 24.53 -26.86
N SER A 352 40.95 25.21 -25.94
CA SER A 352 39.61 24.83 -25.49
C SER A 352 38.61 24.87 -26.65
N PRO A 353 37.77 23.83 -26.86
CA PRO A 353 36.55 23.94 -27.65
C PRO A 353 35.35 24.28 -26.74
N PRO A 354 34.26 24.82 -27.32
CA PRO A 354 33.30 25.64 -26.60
C PRO A 354 32.31 24.84 -25.75
N SER A 355 31.89 25.46 -24.65
CA SER A 355 30.83 25.03 -23.74
C SER A 355 29.56 24.62 -24.51
N ALA A 356 29.11 23.39 -24.29
CA ALA A 356 27.76 22.97 -24.68
C ALA A 356 26.72 23.86 -23.98
N HIS A 357 25.75 24.31 -24.77
CA HIS A 357 24.75 25.31 -24.43
C HIS A 357 24.02 25.06 -23.12
N THR A 358 24.34 25.89 -22.12
CA THR A 358 23.48 26.18 -20.97
C THR A 358 22.31 27.04 -21.46
N PRO A 359 21.06 26.77 -21.07
CA PRO A 359 19.95 27.69 -21.32
C PRO A 359 20.27 29.09 -20.79
N GLN A 360 19.93 30.13 -21.55
CA GLN A 360 20.26 31.53 -21.24
C GLN A 360 19.61 32.07 -19.94
N SER A 361 18.73 31.31 -19.27
CA SER A 361 18.19 31.65 -17.95
C SER A 361 19.17 31.37 -16.79
N ALA A 362 20.23 30.57 -17.00
CA ALA A 362 21.17 30.19 -15.94
C ALA A 362 22.38 31.13 -15.77
N ARG A 363 22.45 32.25 -16.50
CA ARG A 363 23.61 33.18 -16.48
C ARG A 363 23.38 34.49 -15.71
N LEU A 364 22.28 34.64 -15.01
CA LEU A 364 22.04 35.76 -14.10
C LEU A 364 21.50 35.19 -12.79
N LEU A 365 22.40 34.93 -11.83
CA LEU A 365 22.19 34.94 -10.37
C LEU A 365 23.51 34.50 -9.72
N GLU A 366 24.47 35.42 -9.61
CA GLU A 366 25.50 35.31 -8.57
C GLU A 366 24.77 35.47 -7.22
N GLY A 367 24.62 34.36 -6.48
CA GLY A 367 23.85 34.34 -5.24
C GLY A 367 24.07 33.06 -4.43
N ASP A 368 23.66 33.12 -3.16
CA ASP A 368 23.71 32.05 -2.16
C ASP A 368 23.37 30.65 -2.75
N PRO A 369 24.22 29.63 -2.54
CA PRO A 369 23.99 28.26 -3.02
C PRO A 369 22.60 27.70 -2.67
N PHE A 370 22.06 28.04 -1.50
CA PHE A 370 20.72 27.62 -1.06
C PHE A 370 19.63 28.29 -1.89
N VAL A 371 19.74 29.60 -2.13
CA VAL A 371 18.79 30.35 -2.98
C VAL A 371 18.79 29.79 -4.40
N ARG A 372 19.95 29.44 -4.94
CA ARG A 372 20.06 28.79 -6.26
C ARG A 372 19.33 27.44 -6.29
N ALA A 373 19.48 26.62 -5.25
CA ALA A 373 18.76 25.35 -5.13
C ALA A 373 17.24 25.55 -5.02
N ALA A 374 16.79 26.58 -4.32
CA ALA A 374 15.38 26.94 -4.18
C ALA A 374 14.76 27.40 -5.51
N VAL A 375 15.47 28.19 -6.31
CA VAL A 375 15.01 28.59 -7.65
C VAL A 375 14.84 27.36 -8.56
N LEU A 376 15.80 26.43 -8.56
CA LEU A 376 15.71 25.19 -9.34
C LEU A 376 14.50 24.33 -8.93
N ARG A 377 14.19 24.28 -7.63
CA ARG A 377 12.99 23.61 -7.10
C ARG A 377 11.71 24.30 -7.59
N ALA A 378 11.64 25.63 -7.55
CA ALA A 378 10.50 26.42 -8.02
C ALA A 378 10.25 26.29 -9.53
N GLU A 379 11.31 26.10 -10.33
CA GLU A 379 11.24 25.86 -11.77
C GLU A 379 10.83 24.41 -12.13
N GLY A 380 10.67 23.53 -11.13
CA GLY A 380 10.34 22.11 -11.33
C GLY A 380 11.52 21.23 -11.74
N ASN A 381 12.75 21.74 -11.67
CA ASN A 381 13.97 20.98 -11.97
C ASN A 381 14.46 20.20 -10.74
N PHE A 382 13.66 19.23 -10.31
CA PHE A 382 13.85 18.53 -9.03
C PHE A 382 15.20 17.81 -8.94
N ARG A 383 15.69 17.21 -10.02
CA ARG A 383 16.98 16.52 -10.03
C ARG A 383 18.16 17.47 -9.78
N ALA A 384 18.15 18.65 -10.40
CA ALA A 384 19.20 19.65 -10.21
C ALA A 384 19.11 20.28 -8.80
N ALA A 385 17.89 20.56 -8.33
CA ALA A 385 17.64 21.04 -6.98
C ALA A 385 18.13 20.04 -5.92
N ARG A 386 17.79 18.75 -6.08
CA ARG A 386 18.22 17.66 -5.19
C ARG A 386 19.73 17.58 -5.09
N LYS A 387 20.42 17.62 -6.24
CA LYS A 387 21.89 17.62 -6.28
C LYS A 387 22.47 18.82 -5.52
N ALA A 388 21.92 20.02 -5.73
CA ALA A 388 22.40 21.23 -5.08
C ALA A 388 22.17 21.21 -3.56
N TYR A 389 21.00 20.76 -3.08
CA TYR A 389 20.75 20.61 -1.64
C TYR A 389 21.64 19.52 -1.00
N LEU A 390 21.88 18.40 -1.69
CA LEU A 390 22.82 17.38 -1.22
C LEU A 390 24.25 17.91 -1.12
N GLU A 391 24.69 18.77 -2.04
CA GLU A 391 26.00 19.42 -1.98
C GLU A 391 26.11 20.35 -0.77
N ILE A 392 25.06 21.11 -0.43
CA ILE A 392 25.01 21.96 0.78
C ILE A 392 25.05 21.09 2.04
N ALA A 393 24.20 20.06 2.12
CA ALA A 393 24.15 19.15 3.26
C ALA A 393 25.43 18.33 3.47
N ARG A 394 26.20 18.05 2.40
CA ARG A 394 27.49 17.33 2.44
C ARG A 394 28.71 18.25 2.57
N GLY A 395 28.63 19.49 2.09
CA GLY A 395 29.75 20.44 2.06
C GLY A 395 30.21 20.88 3.45
N GLU A 396 29.32 20.80 4.44
CA GLU A 396 29.56 21.25 5.82
C GLU A 396 29.98 20.13 6.79
N ILE A 397 30.46 18.99 6.28
CA ILE A 397 30.95 17.85 7.10
C ILE A 397 32.26 18.18 7.86
N ARG A 398 32.74 19.44 7.85
CA ARG A 398 33.98 19.85 8.53
C ARG A 398 33.81 20.51 9.90
N ASP A 399 32.60 20.92 10.28
CA ASP A 399 32.30 21.39 11.64
C ASP A 399 31.39 20.37 12.33
N GLU A 400 31.80 19.85 13.48
CA GLU A 400 31.20 18.70 14.18
C GLU A 400 29.72 18.86 14.58
N GLY A 401 29.08 20.00 14.29
CA GLY A 401 27.66 20.24 14.52
C GLY A 401 26.77 20.41 13.27
N GLY A 402 27.32 20.79 12.11
CA GLY A 402 26.54 21.28 10.95
C GLY A 402 25.91 22.67 11.14
N ALA A 403 25.80 23.47 10.08
CA ALA A 403 25.30 24.86 10.14
C ALA A 403 23.79 24.97 9.81
N ARG A 404 23.25 26.19 9.89
CA ARG A 404 21.85 26.52 9.56
C ARG A 404 21.47 26.05 8.15
N ASP A 405 22.38 26.17 7.20
CA ASP A 405 22.13 25.85 5.80
C ASP A 405 22.04 24.34 5.56
N ALA A 406 22.79 23.52 6.30
CA ALA A 406 22.63 22.07 6.30
C ALA A 406 21.26 21.63 6.84
N ALA A 407 20.78 22.23 7.93
CA ALA A 407 19.45 21.93 8.48
C ALA A 407 18.33 22.27 7.48
N ARG A 408 18.41 23.46 6.86
CA ARG A 408 17.48 23.90 5.81
C ARG A 408 17.53 23.02 4.57
N ALA A 409 18.74 22.61 4.15
CA ALA A 409 18.92 21.78 2.96
C ALA A 409 18.33 20.37 3.15
N LEU A 410 18.51 19.76 4.33
CA LEU A 410 17.90 18.47 4.64
C LEU A 410 16.37 18.56 4.74
N LEU A 411 15.82 19.61 5.36
CA LEU A 411 14.37 19.85 5.35
C LEU A 411 13.85 20.00 3.91
N ALA A 412 14.57 20.76 3.07
CA ALA A 412 14.21 20.96 1.67
C ALA A 412 14.33 19.69 0.82
N LEU A 413 15.25 18.78 1.13
CA LEU A 413 15.36 17.47 0.49
C LEU A 413 14.16 16.59 0.80
N GLY A 414 13.73 16.55 2.07
CA GLY A 414 12.51 15.84 2.46
C GLY A 414 11.27 16.39 1.74
N ASP A 415 11.14 17.72 1.65
CA ASP A 415 10.03 18.34 0.92
C ASP A 415 10.07 18.04 -0.58
N LEU A 416 11.28 18.05 -1.17
CA LEU A 416 11.49 17.75 -2.57
C LEU A 416 11.14 16.30 -2.90
N ALA A 417 11.40 15.36 -2.00
CA ALA A 417 10.97 13.97 -2.14
C ALA A 417 9.43 13.87 -2.22
N ILE A 418 8.70 14.60 -1.37
CA ILE A 418 7.23 14.66 -1.42
C ILE A 418 6.75 15.28 -2.74
N GLU A 419 7.35 16.40 -3.16
CA GLU A 419 6.95 17.14 -4.38
C GLU A 419 7.21 16.36 -5.67
N SER A 420 8.28 15.55 -5.69
CA SER A 420 8.64 14.67 -6.81
C SER A 420 7.89 13.33 -6.81
N GLY A 421 7.13 13.03 -5.75
CA GLY A 421 6.41 11.76 -5.60
C GLY A 421 7.30 10.59 -5.16
N GLU A 422 8.53 10.86 -4.71
CA GLU A 422 9.40 9.87 -4.06
C GLU A 422 8.83 9.49 -2.68
N THR A 423 8.91 8.22 -2.31
CA THR A 423 8.45 7.73 -1.00
C THR A 423 9.49 7.91 0.11
N GLY A 424 10.32 8.95 0.06
CA GLY A 424 11.40 9.18 1.01
C GLY A 424 11.00 10.05 2.22
N GLY A 425 11.25 9.58 3.45
CA GLY A 425 11.13 10.36 4.69
C GLY A 425 12.45 10.44 5.49
N ALA A 426 13.52 9.84 4.97
CA ALA A 426 14.80 9.69 5.68
C ALA A 426 15.46 11.03 6.00
N ASP A 427 15.32 12.04 5.12
CA ASP A 427 15.91 13.35 5.32
C ASP A 427 15.32 14.09 6.54
N TYR A 428 14.02 13.96 6.80
CA TYR A 428 13.38 14.51 8.01
C TYR A 428 13.92 13.84 9.28
N GLY A 429 14.08 12.51 9.25
CA GLY A 429 14.69 11.75 10.33
C GLY A 429 16.11 12.23 10.64
N GLU A 430 16.88 12.57 9.60
CA GLU A 430 18.23 13.09 9.76
C GLU A 430 18.27 14.51 10.34
N VAL A 431 17.31 15.38 9.98
CA VAL A 431 17.15 16.69 10.65
C VAL A 431 16.88 16.51 12.14
N ILE A 432 15.90 15.66 12.50
CA ILE A 432 15.53 15.40 13.89
C ILE A 432 16.75 14.85 14.64
N ARG A 433 17.42 13.83 14.10
CA ARG A 433 18.57 13.19 14.76
C ARG A 433 19.73 14.15 15.00
N ARG A 434 20.07 15.01 14.02
CA ARG A 434 21.24 15.92 14.12
C ARG A 434 20.94 17.17 14.94
N PHE A 435 19.76 17.76 14.79
CA PHE A 435 19.48 19.11 15.28
C PHE A 435 18.53 19.16 16.48
N PHE A 436 17.81 18.10 16.82
CA PHE A 436 16.95 18.07 18.03
C PHE A 436 17.72 18.36 19.34
N PRO A 437 18.93 17.82 19.59
CA PRO A 437 19.71 18.14 20.79
C PRO A 437 20.16 19.61 20.84
N ARG A 438 20.26 20.26 19.67
CA ARG A 438 20.81 21.61 19.48
C ARG A 438 19.72 22.67 19.26
N ARG A 439 18.44 22.30 19.34
CA ARG A 439 17.29 23.17 19.03
C ARG A 439 17.24 24.46 19.86
N PHE A 440 17.85 24.46 21.04
CA PHE A 440 17.93 25.64 21.93
C PHE A 440 19.04 26.62 21.53
N GLU A 441 19.99 26.20 20.69
CA GLU A 441 21.09 27.06 20.24
C GLU A 441 20.61 28.10 19.22
N ASP A 442 19.62 27.73 18.41
CA ASP A 442 19.15 28.56 17.29
C ASP A 442 17.68 28.32 16.97
N ARG A 443 16.94 29.41 16.78
CA ARG A 443 15.54 29.37 16.36
C ARG A 443 15.36 28.66 15.02
N GLU A 444 16.34 28.72 14.12
CA GLU A 444 16.28 28.03 12.83
C GLU A 444 16.33 26.50 13.00
N PHE A 445 17.14 26.00 13.94
CA PHE A 445 17.18 24.57 14.26
C PHE A 445 15.85 24.11 14.85
N LEU A 446 15.29 24.86 15.79
CA LEU A 446 13.96 24.58 16.32
C LEU A 446 12.90 24.55 15.21
N THR A 447 12.96 25.49 14.27
CA THR A 447 12.05 25.55 13.11
C THR A 447 12.18 24.31 12.22
N CYS A 448 13.42 23.93 11.85
CA CYS A 448 13.65 22.77 10.99
C CYS A 448 13.23 21.46 11.65
N VAL A 449 13.51 21.29 12.95
CA VAL A 449 13.14 20.09 13.72
C VAL A 449 11.63 20.00 13.90
N LEU A 450 10.95 21.11 14.21
CA LEU A 450 9.49 21.16 14.32
C LEU A 450 8.83 20.79 12.99
N LEU A 451 9.22 21.44 11.90
CA LEU A 451 8.64 21.17 10.57
C LEU A 451 8.94 19.75 10.10
N SER A 452 10.15 19.23 10.35
CA SER A 452 10.50 17.84 10.03
C SER A 452 9.64 16.86 10.81
N SER A 453 9.45 17.09 12.12
CA SER A 453 8.60 16.25 12.98
C SER A 453 7.14 16.25 12.50
N TYR A 454 6.60 17.43 12.19
CA TYR A 454 5.25 17.58 11.66
C TYR A 454 5.09 16.87 10.31
N ARG A 455 5.97 17.13 9.35
CA ARG A 455 5.90 16.55 7.99
C ARG A 455 6.12 15.04 7.99
N GLN A 456 7.07 14.56 8.78
CA GLN A 456 7.29 13.13 8.98
C GLN A 456 6.09 12.46 9.65
N GLY A 457 5.48 13.09 10.66
CA GLY A 457 4.25 12.60 11.28
C GLY A 457 3.08 12.51 10.30
N LYS A 458 2.89 13.52 9.45
CA LYS A 458 1.91 13.48 8.36
C LYS A 458 2.25 12.39 7.34
N LEU A 459 3.51 12.22 6.96
CA LEU A 459 3.93 11.16 6.04
C LEU A 459 3.61 9.75 6.58
N HIS A 460 3.93 9.49 7.85
CA HIS A 460 3.60 8.23 8.53
C HIS A 460 2.08 8.00 8.58
N ALA A 461 1.30 9.02 8.92
CA ALA A 461 -0.15 8.93 8.91
C ALA A 461 -0.69 8.67 7.50
N GLY A 462 -0.06 9.23 6.46
CA GLY A 462 -0.33 8.95 5.04
C GLY A 462 -0.12 7.49 4.63
N ARG A 463 0.80 6.80 5.33
CA ARG A 463 1.14 5.39 5.16
C ARG A 463 0.40 4.45 6.09
N GLU A 464 -0.52 5.00 6.90
CA GLU A 464 -1.23 4.26 7.95
C GLU A 464 -0.31 3.72 9.08
N GLU A 465 0.88 4.30 9.23
CA GLU A 465 1.84 4.01 10.31
C GLU A 465 1.47 4.82 11.56
N TRP A 466 0.26 4.59 12.09
CA TRP A 466 -0.39 5.47 13.08
C TRP A 466 0.42 5.68 14.36
N THR A 467 1.12 4.65 14.84
CA THR A 467 1.93 4.75 16.05
C THR A 467 3.11 5.71 15.87
N ASP A 468 3.81 5.64 14.74
CA ASP A 468 4.93 6.53 14.45
C ASP A 468 4.42 7.93 14.09
N ALA A 469 3.28 8.03 13.41
CA ALA A 469 2.59 9.30 13.21
C ALA A 469 2.28 10.01 14.53
N CYS A 470 1.68 9.32 15.50
CA CYS A 470 1.39 9.88 16.82
C CYS A 470 2.65 10.35 17.55
N LYS A 471 3.76 9.59 17.48
CA LYS A 471 5.04 10.00 18.10
C LYS A 471 5.55 11.31 17.50
N HIS A 472 5.62 11.38 16.16
CA HIS A 472 6.18 12.54 15.48
C HIS A 472 5.27 13.78 15.54
N LEU A 473 3.95 13.60 15.46
CA LEU A 473 2.98 14.69 15.63
C LEU A 473 2.94 15.20 17.07
N GLY A 474 2.99 14.31 18.07
CA GLY A 474 3.10 14.69 19.48
C GLY A 474 4.36 15.51 19.75
N MET A 475 5.51 15.06 19.24
CA MET A 475 6.77 15.81 19.30
C MET A 475 6.66 17.18 18.63
N ALA A 476 5.99 17.28 17.47
CA ALA A 476 5.77 18.57 16.80
C ALA A 476 4.93 19.55 17.65
N LEU A 477 3.91 19.05 18.37
CA LEU A 477 3.08 19.86 19.27
C LEU A 477 3.88 20.36 20.47
N GLU A 478 4.73 19.53 21.07
CA GLU A 478 5.62 19.93 22.17
C GLU A 478 6.63 21.00 21.72
N LEU A 479 7.27 20.78 20.56
CA LEU A 479 8.22 21.73 19.98
C LEU A 479 7.58 23.07 19.58
N ALA A 480 6.29 23.06 19.24
CA ALA A 480 5.56 24.28 18.93
C ALA A 480 5.29 25.15 20.16
N GLU A 481 5.07 24.54 21.34
CA GLU A 481 5.02 25.31 22.60
C GLU A 481 6.40 25.91 22.91
N GLU A 482 7.50 25.18 22.67
CA GLU A 482 8.86 25.75 22.76
C GLU A 482 9.04 26.93 21.79
N MET A 483 8.53 26.82 20.55
CA MET A 483 8.60 27.90 19.55
C MET A 483 7.85 29.16 20.00
N ARG A 484 6.67 29.03 20.62
CA ARG A 484 5.90 30.16 21.15
C ARG A 484 6.69 31.00 22.14
N LEU A 485 7.51 30.38 22.98
CA LEU A 485 8.39 31.07 23.94
C LEU A 485 9.44 31.96 23.25
N THR A 486 9.80 31.64 22.00
CA THR A 486 10.74 32.42 21.18
C THR A 486 10.07 33.44 20.24
N GLY A 487 8.73 33.51 20.28
CA GLY A 487 7.88 34.40 19.48
C GLY A 487 7.14 33.66 18.35
N GLU A 488 5.84 33.90 18.21
CA GLU A 488 4.92 33.17 17.33
C GLU A 488 5.04 33.58 15.86
N PRO A 489 5.60 32.74 14.97
CA PRO A 489 5.65 33.05 13.54
C PRO A 489 4.25 32.88 12.90
N PRO A 490 3.94 33.60 11.80
CA PRO A 490 2.59 33.62 11.22
C PRO A 490 2.03 32.27 10.76
N TRP A 491 2.89 31.29 10.47
CA TRP A 491 2.51 29.95 10.04
C TRP A 491 2.29 28.97 11.21
N LEU A 492 2.67 29.32 12.46
CA LEU A 492 2.68 28.37 13.57
C LEU A 492 1.28 27.91 13.97
N SER A 493 0.31 28.83 14.02
CA SER A 493 -1.09 28.49 14.35
C SER A 493 -1.68 27.50 13.34
N ALA A 494 -1.42 27.69 12.04
CA ALA A 494 -1.85 26.77 10.99
C ALA A 494 -1.23 25.37 11.15
N VAL A 495 0.09 25.28 11.40
CA VAL A 495 0.80 24.01 11.62
C VAL A 495 0.31 23.32 12.89
N LEU A 496 0.15 24.06 13.99
CA LEU A 496 -0.36 23.54 15.27
C LEU A 496 -1.75 22.95 15.13
N ALA A 497 -2.65 23.69 14.48
CA ALA A 497 -4.02 23.29 14.31
C ALA A 497 -4.10 22.00 13.47
N ASP A 498 -3.39 21.93 12.33
CA ASP A 498 -3.39 20.73 11.48
C ASP A 498 -2.67 19.55 12.13
N ALA A 499 -1.54 19.77 12.83
CA ALA A 499 -0.81 18.74 13.56
C ALA A 499 -1.68 18.11 14.67
N ALA A 500 -2.37 18.94 15.46
CA ALA A 500 -3.25 18.50 16.51
C ALA A 500 -4.46 17.75 15.94
N HIS A 501 -5.07 18.25 14.85
CA HIS A 501 -6.16 17.54 14.18
C HIS A 501 -5.70 16.17 13.66
N ALA A 502 -4.57 16.11 12.95
CA ALA A 502 -4.00 14.87 12.43
C ALA A 502 -3.64 13.87 13.55
N ALA A 503 -3.09 14.34 14.67
CA ALA A 503 -2.80 13.51 15.83
C ALA A 503 -4.09 12.94 16.45
N GLY A 504 -5.16 13.75 16.51
CA GLY A 504 -6.50 13.30 16.92
C GLY A 504 -7.02 12.17 16.04
N ILE A 505 -6.92 12.30 14.72
CA ILE A 505 -7.29 11.23 13.77
C ILE A 505 -6.45 9.97 13.97
N CYS A 506 -5.13 10.09 14.13
CA CYS A 506 -4.26 8.93 14.39
C CYS A 506 -4.63 8.22 15.70
N CYS A 507 -4.93 8.99 16.76
CA CYS A 507 -5.40 8.46 18.03
C CYS A 507 -6.76 7.74 17.88
N GLN A 508 -7.67 8.24 17.03
CA GLN A 508 -8.94 7.53 16.74
C GLN A 508 -8.70 6.17 16.09
N GLU A 509 -7.77 6.08 15.15
CA GLU A 509 -7.40 4.80 14.51
C GLU A 509 -6.80 3.81 15.51
N LEU A 510 -5.92 4.30 16.39
CA LEU A 510 -5.33 3.51 17.49
C LEU A 510 -6.33 3.18 18.60
N GLY A 511 -7.41 3.95 18.74
CA GLY A 511 -8.50 3.70 19.70
C GLY A 511 -8.36 4.46 21.00
N TRP A 512 -7.45 5.43 21.02
CA TRP A 512 -7.19 6.30 22.14
C TRP A 512 -8.15 7.49 22.08
N ASP A 513 -9.46 7.25 22.18
CA ASP A 513 -10.49 8.30 22.03
C ASP A 513 -10.35 9.44 23.01
N ASP A 514 -10.03 9.12 24.26
CA ASP A 514 -9.81 10.10 25.32
C ASP A 514 -8.67 11.06 24.89
N THR A 515 -7.56 10.50 24.40
CA THR A 515 -6.42 11.23 23.84
C THR A 515 -6.78 11.98 22.56
N ALA A 516 -7.59 11.38 21.68
CA ALA A 516 -8.03 12.01 20.44
C ALA A 516 -8.88 13.26 20.71
N ALA A 517 -9.82 13.19 21.66
CA ALA A 517 -10.65 14.31 22.07
C ALA A 517 -9.80 15.50 22.58
N ASN A 518 -8.74 15.21 23.33
CA ASN A 518 -7.79 16.24 23.78
C ASN A 518 -7.07 16.90 22.60
N HIS A 519 -6.59 16.12 21.63
CA HIS A 519 -5.95 16.66 20.44
C HIS A 519 -6.92 17.50 19.57
N PHE A 520 -8.19 17.11 19.43
CA PHE A 520 -9.18 17.94 18.76
C PHE A 520 -9.48 19.24 19.52
N ALA A 521 -9.50 19.21 20.85
CA ALA A 521 -9.61 20.43 21.65
C ALA A 521 -8.40 21.35 21.46
N MET A 522 -7.18 20.80 21.39
CA MET A 522 -5.96 21.55 21.06
C MET A 522 -6.03 22.18 19.67
N ALA A 523 -6.49 21.43 18.65
CA ALA A 523 -6.65 21.94 17.29
C ALA A 523 -7.62 23.12 17.25
N ARG A 524 -8.76 23.02 17.93
CA ARG A 524 -9.75 24.10 18.05
C ARG A 524 -9.20 25.31 18.78
N ALA A 525 -8.42 25.10 19.85
CA ALA A 525 -7.76 26.18 20.57
C ALA A 525 -6.76 26.92 19.68
N ALA A 526 -6.03 26.21 18.82
CA ALA A 526 -5.12 26.82 17.85
C ALA A 526 -5.84 27.64 16.76
N CYS A 527 -7.08 27.26 16.39
CA CYS A 527 -7.94 28.04 15.50
C CYS A 527 -8.61 29.26 16.16
N ALA A 528 -8.59 29.37 17.49
CA ALA A 528 -9.37 30.37 18.20
C ALA A 528 -8.91 31.80 17.87
N GLY A 529 -9.82 32.64 17.39
CA GLY A 529 -9.53 34.03 17.02
C GLY A 529 -8.86 34.22 15.64
N ALA A 530 -8.60 33.13 14.90
CA ALA A 530 -8.07 33.20 13.54
C ALA A 530 -9.22 33.33 12.51
N GLU A 531 -9.07 34.26 11.57
CA GLU A 531 -9.97 34.42 10.42
C GLU A 531 -9.44 33.63 9.21
N GLY A 532 -10.34 33.07 8.40
CA GLY A 532 -9.96 32.31 7.22
C GLY A 532 -10.92 31.17 6.89
N HIS A 533 -10.85 30.64 5.67
CA HIS A 533 -11.65 29.47 5.30
C HIS A 533 -11.03 28.18 5.82
N GLY A 534 -9.69 28.07 5.84
CA GLY A 534 -8.96 26.91 6.37
C GLY A 534 -9.23 26.67 7.85
N TYR A 535 -9.09 27.71 8.69
CA TYR A 535 -9.32 27.62 10.14
C TYR A 535 -10.75 27.19 10.49
N ARG A 536 -11.76 27.76 9.81
CA ARG A 536 -13.17 27.38 10.01
C ARG A 536 -13.44 25.93 9.63
N ALA A 537 -12.91 25.47 8.51
CA ALA A 537 -13.07 24.08 8.08
C ALA A 537 -12.36 23.10 9.03
N LEU A 538 -11.16 23.44 9.50
CA LEU A 538 -10.39 22.63 10.43
C LEU A 538 -11.03 22.55 11.82
N GLU A 539 -11.59 23.65 12.30
CA GLU A 539 -12.34 23.67 13.54
C GLU A 539 -13.60 22.80 13.46
N ALA A 540 -14.35 22.92 12.35
CA ALA A 540 -15.53 22.09 12.09
C ALA A 540 -15.16 20.60 12.01
N ALA A 541 -14.09 20.25 11.30
CA ALA A 541 -13.60 18.87 11.26
C ALA A 541 -13.19 18.38 12.66
N SER A 542 -12.51 19.20 13.45
CA SER A 542 -12.12 18.83 14.82
C SER A 542 -13.33 18.62 15.74
N LEU A 543 -14.41 19.41 15.55
CA LEU A 543 -15.69 19.16 16.21
C LEU A 543 -16.31 17.82 15.77
N CYS A 544 -16.35 17.52 14.47
CA CYS A 544 -16.81 16.22 13.96
C CYS A 544 -16.05 15.04 14.57
N GLY A 545 -14.72 15.16 14.64
CA GLY A 545 -13.84 14.18 15.29
C GLY A 545 -14.14 14.03 16.77
N ALA A 546 -14.35 15.13 17.49
CA ALA A 546 -14.74 15.10 18.90
C ALA A 546 -16.10 14.42 19.13
N VAL A 547 -17.12 14.71 18.31
CA VAL A 547 -18.44 14.05 18.36
C VAL A 547 -18.26 12.52 18.23
N PHE A 548 -17.45 12.08 17.27
CA PHE A 548 -17.15 10.65 17.10
C PHE A 548 -16.49 10.05 18.35
N SER A 549 -15.41 10.66 18.84
CA SER A 549 -14.66 10.14 19.99
C SER A 549 -15.51 10.08 21.26
N PHE A 550 -16.26 11.15 21.56
CA PHE A 550 -17.18 11.17 22.70
C PHE A 550 -18.30 10.15 22.57
N GLY A 551 -18.86 9.98 21.37
CA GLY A 551 -19.86 8.94 21.08
C GLY A 551 -19.32 7.53 21.36
N ARG A 552 -18.10 7.23 20.90
CA ARG A 552 -17.43 5.92 21.12
C ARG A 552 -17.03 5.69 22.58
N MET A 553 -16.76 6.76 23.33
CA MET A 553 -16.45 6.70 24.77
C MET A 553 -17.66 6.47 25.68
N GLY A 554 -18.89 6.65 25.17
CA GLY A 554 -20.12 6.72 25.97
C GLY A 554 -20.37 8.09 26.62
N ALA A 555 -19.59 9.12 26.28
CA ALA A 555 -19.75 10.48 26.79
C ALA A 555 -20.82 11.24 25.96
N HIS A 556 -22.04 10.71 25.95
CA HIS A 556 -23.10 11.11 25.02
C HIS A 556 -23.46 12.60 25.10
N GLU A 557 -23.53 13.18 26.30
CA GLU A 557 -23.82 14.61 26.48
C GLU A 557 -22.77 15.49 25.80
N ARG A 558 -21.48 15.22 26.05
CA ARG A 558 -20.36 15.95 25.41
C ARG A 558 -20.34 15.82 23.89
N ALA A 559 -20.75 14.65 23.37
CA ALA A 559 -20.88 14.42 21.94
C ALA A 559 -22.01 15.27 21.33
N LEU A 560 -23.16 15.35 22.00
CA LEU A 560 -24.29 16.17 21.54
C LEU A 560 -23.98 17.66 21.63
N ASP A 561 -23.33 18.12 22.70
CA ASP A 561 -22.87 19.51 22.84
C ASP A 561 -21.92 19.91 21.71
N ALA A 562 -20.95 19.06 21.39
CA ALA A 562 -20.03 19.29 20.28
C ALA A 562 -20.75 19.33 18.92
N ALA A 563 -21.79 18.51 18.73
CA ALA A 563 -22.59 18.51 17.50
C ALA A 563 -23.47 19.76 17.38
N MET A 564 -24.05 20.24 18.49
CA MET A 564 -24.81 21.50 18.53
C MET A 564 -23.91 22.70 18.24
N GLU A 565 -22.71 22.73 18.80
CA GLU A 565 -21.73 23.78 18.52
C GLU A 565 -21.29 23.77 17.05
N LEU A 566 -21.10 22.58 16.45
CA LEU A 566 -20.82 22.45 15.02
C LEU A 566 -21.95 23.03 14.17
N ALA A 567 -23.20 22.71 14.50
CA ALA A 567 -24.37 23.20 13.77
C ALA A 567 -24.47 24.73 13.84
N ARG A 568 -24.33 25.31 15.05
CA ARG A 568 -24.37 26.76 15.29
C ARG A 568 -23.30 27.51 14.49
N ARG A 569 -22.10 26.93 14.34
CA ARG A 569 -21.01 27.54 13.56
C ARG A 569 -21.20 27.42 12.05
N ALA A 570 -22.03 26.50 11.60
CA ALA A 570 -22.31 26.29 10.19
C ALA A 570 -23.47 27.14 9.64
N GLU A 571 -24.28 27.73 10.53
CA GLU A 571 -25.39 28.61 10.14
C GLU A 571 -24.93 29.71 9.17
N GLY A 572 -25.58 29.79 8.00
CA GLY A 572 -25.28 30.78 6.96
C GLY A 572 -24.09 30.47 6.04
N THR A 573 -23.44 29.30 6.15
CA THR A 573 -22.30 28.92 5.28
C THR A 573 -22.71 28.01 4.11
N ALA A 574 -22.53 28.48 2.87
CA ALA A 574 -22.93 27.76 1.65
C ALA A 574 -21.83 26.89 1.01
N ALA A 575 -20.66 26.76 1.64
CA ALA A 575 -19.51 26.06 1.06
C ALA A 575 -19.66 24.51 1.14
N ALA A 576 -19.45 23.81 0.03
CA ALA A 576 -19.63 22.35 -0.07
C ALA A 576 -18.82 21.52 0.96
N PRO A 577 -17.56 21.85 1.31
CA PRO A 577 -16.82 21.13 2.35
C PRO A 577 -17.46 21.25 3.74
N MET A 578 -18.00 22.43 4.06
CA MET A 578 -18.69 22.68 5.34
C MET A 578 -20.00 21.89 5.42
N ALA A 579 -20.77 21.86 4.33
CA ALA A 579 -22.02 21.09 4.28
C ALA A 579 -21.80 19.60 4.56
N ALA A 580 -20.70 19.04 4.05
CA ALA A 580 -20.38 17.63 4.26
C ALA A 580 -19.81 17.31 5.66
N LEU A 581 -19.05 18.22 6.28
CA LEU A 581 -18.65 18.10 7.69
C LEU A 581 -19.87 18.18 8.63
N VAL A 582 -20.79 19.09 8.35
CA VAL A 582 -22.05 19.22 9.09
C VAL A 582 -22.90 17.96 8.97
N ALA A 583 -23.05 17.41 7.75
CA ALA A 583 -23.77 16.16 7.54
C ALA A 583 -23.12 14.99 8.30
N LEU A 584 -21.78 14.91 8.30
CA LEU A 584 -21.03 13.91 9.05
C LEU A 584 -21.24 14.06 10.56
N GLY A 585 -21.12 15.28 11.10
CA GLY A 585 -21.33 15.55 12.52
C GLY A 585 -22.75 15.23 12.97
N ALA A 586 -23.75 15.59 12.16
CA ALA A 586 -25.15 15.24 12.42
C ALA A 586 -25.38 13.71 12.37
N ALA A 587 -24.76 13.00 11.44
CA ALA A 587 -24.82 11.54 11.37
C ALA A 587 -24.20 10.88 12.63
N ASN A 588 -23.04 11.36 13.07
CA ASN A 588 -22.38 10.89 14.30
C ASN A 588 -23.20 11.20 15.56
N ALA A 589 -23.83 12.37 15.61
CA ALA A 589 -24.74 12.74 16.70
C ALA A 589 -25.97 11.84 16.74
N ALA A 590 -26.59 11.55 15.59
CA ALA A 590 -27.74 10.65 15.50
C ALA A 590 -27.38 9.20 15.90
N ALA A 591 -26.21 8.72 15.51
CA ALA A 591 -25.68 7.45 16.01
C ALA A 591 -25.45 7.48 17.54
N THR A 592 -24.89 8.57 18.06
CA THR A 592 -24.70 8.75 19.51
C THR A 592 -26.02 8.72 20.28
N LEU A 593 -27.08 9.33 19.76
CA LEU A 593 -28.43 9.24 20.36
C LEU A 593 -28.90 7.79 20.46
N SER A 594 -28.65 6.98 19.43
CA SER A 594 -29.00 5.56 19.45
C SER A 594 -28.22 4.81 20.53
N LEU A 595 -26.92 5.09 20.68
CA LEU A 595 -26.07 4.48 21.73
C LEU A 595 -26.50 4.90 23.13
N ALA A 596 -26.96 6.13 23.29
CA ALA A 596 -27.45 6.69 24.55
C ALA A 596 -28.86 6.19 24.96
N GLY A 597 -29.50 5.34 24.14
CA GLY A 597 -30.84 4.82 24.41
C GLY A 597 -32.00 5.70 23.92
N TYR A 598 -31.72 6.78 23.19
CA TYR A 598 -32.71 7.68 22.58
C TYR A 598 -33.12 7.21 21.19
N GLY A 599 -33.55 5.95 21.08
CA GLY A 599 -33.80 5.31 19.78
C GLY A 599 -34.82 6.05 18.91
N THR A 600 -35.88 6.63 19.50
CA THR A 600 -36.92 7.35 18.74
C THR A 600 -36.39 8.65 18.15
N GLN A 601 -35.64 9.43 18.93
CA GLN A 601 -34.96 10.63 18.43
C GLN A 601 -33.88 10.27 17.38
N ALA A 602 -33.11 9.21 17.61
CA ALA A 602 -32.10 8.74 16.69
C ALA A 602 -32.68 8.33 15.33
N ALA A 603 -33.75 7.52 15.33
CA ALA A 603 -34.43 7.11 14.10
C ALA A 603 -35.03 8.30 13.35
N ALA A 604 -35.63 9.26 14.05
CA ALA A 604 -36.16 10.48 13.44
C ALA A 604 -35.05 11.35 12.81
N ALA A 605 -33.93 11.53 13.51
CA ALA A 605 -32.77 12.28 13.00
C ALA A 605 -32.14 11.60 11.78
N LEU A 606 -31.96 10.27 11.81
CA LEU A 606 -31.43 9.49 10.69
C LEU A 606 -32.36 9.53 9.48
N ALA A 607 -33.68 9.41 9.67
CA ALA A 607 -34.66 9.52 8.60
C ALA A 607 -34.63 10.91 7.93
N ALA A 608 -34.59 11.99 8.74
CA ALA A 608 -34.50 13.36 8.23
C ALA A 608 -33.18 13.60 7.45
N LEU A 609 -32.06 13.07 7.94
CA LEU A 609 -30.78 13.13 7.23
C LEU A 609 -30.82 12.34 5.92
N ARG A 610 -31.40 11.13 5.92
CA ARG A 610 -31.55 10.31 4.71
C ARG A 610 -32.38 11.03 3.65
N GLU A 611 -33.49 11.66 4.03
CA GLU A 611 -34.35 12.42 3.10
C GLU A 611 -33.58 13.58 2.46
N ARG A 612 -32.75 14.28 3.24
CA ARG A 612 -31.93 15.39 2.73
C ARG A 612 -30.76 14.93 1.86
N LEU A 613 -30.21 13.77 2.16
CA LEU A 613 -29.14 13.13 1.40
C LEU A 613 -29.68 12.25 0.26
N ALA A 614 -31.00 12.27 0.01
CA ALA A 614 -31.61 11.52 -1.08
C ALA A 614 -31.12 12.03 -2.43
N GLY A 615 -30.77 11.11 -3.33
CA GLY A 615 -30.26 11.44 -4.67
C GLY A 615 -28.83 11.96 -4.74
N VAL A 616 -28.16 12.21 -3.59
CA VAL A 616 -26.76 12.62 -3.56
C VAL A 616 -25.87 11.50 -4.10
N THR A 617 -24.94 11.85 -4.98
CA THR A 617 -23.99 10.91 -5.60
C THR A 617 -22.56 11.43 -5.59
N GLU A 618 -22.34 12.63 -5.07
CA GLU A 618 -21.05 13.24 -4.85
C GLU A 618 -20.40 12.73 -3.54
N THR A 619 -19.20 12.18 -3.64
CA THR A 619 -18.34 11.89 -2.48
C THR A 619 -17.86 13.22 -1.86
N PRO A 620 -17.82 13.38 -0.52
CA PRO A 620 -18.05 12.38 0.54
C PRO A 620 -19.50 12.22 1.03
N LEU A 621 -20.45 13.00 0.50
CA LEU A 621 -21.84 12.95 0.96
C LEU A 621 -22.53 11.64 0.57
N PHE A 622 -22.11 10.98 -0.51
CA PHE A 622 -22.61 9.68 -0.92
C PHE A 622 -22.31 8.58 0.10
N GLU A 623 -21.10 8.57 0.67
CA GLU A 623 -20.67 7.65 1.71
C GLU A 623 -21.39 7.93 3.02
N ILE A 624 -21.57 9.22 3.36
CA ILE A 624 -22.37 9.65 4.52
C ILE A 624 -23.81 9.17 4.35
N ALA A 625 -24.42 9.34 3.16
CA ALA A 625 -25.78 8.89 2.87
C ALA A 625 -25.93 7.37 3.03
N ALA A 626 -24.96 6.60 2.55
CA ALA A 626 -24.95 5.14 2.71
C ALA A 626 -24.90 4.74 4.18
N ALA A 627 -24.03 5.38 4.97
CA ALA A 627 -23.89 5.08 6.38
C ALA A 627 -25.08 5.54 7.22
N VAL A 628 -25.70 6.69 6.90
CA VAL A 628 -26.96 7.14 7.53
C VAL A 628 -28.06 6.11 7.29
N ALA A 629 -28.24 5.63 6.05
CA ALA A 629 -29.24 4.61 5.74
C ALA A 629 -28.97 3.29 6.46
N CYS A 630 -27.69 2.89 6.58
CA CYS A 630 -27.27 1.70 7.33
C CYS A 630 -27.55 1.85 8.84
N ASN A 631 -27.23 3.00 9.43
CA ASN A 631 -27.50 3.29 10.85
C ASN A 631 -29.01 3.35 11.13
N GLU A 632 -29.83 3.85 10.20
CA GLU A 632 -31.29 3.88 10.33
C GLU A 632 -31.87 2.47 10.47
N VAL A 633 -31.36 1.48 9.71
CA VAL A 633 -31.75 0.06 9.87
C VAL A 633 -31.50 -0.40 11.31
N THR A 634 -30.27 -0.21 11.82
CA THR A 634 -29.90 -0.64 13.16
C THR A 634 -30.72 0.07 14.25
N ALA A 635 -31.00 1.37 14.09
CA ALA A 635 -31.80 2.15 15.03
C ALA A 635 -33.29 1.72 15.05
N LEU A 636 -33.88 1.46 13.88
CA LEU A 636 -35.26 0.95 13.77
C LEU A 636 -35.41 -0.44 14.40
N ASP A 637 -34.44 -1.32 14.17
CA ASP A 637 -34.43 -2.65 14.76
C ASP A 637 -34.29 -2.61 16.28
N ALA A 638 -33.42 -1.74 16.82
CA ALA A 638 -33.26 -1.56 18.26
C ALA A 638 -34.55 -1.05 18.94
N LEU A 639 -35.40 -0.33 18.21
CA LEU A 639 -36.72 0.13 18.66
C LEU A 639 -37.82 -0.94 18.58
N GLY A 640 -37.54 -2.12 18.01
CA GLY A 640 -38.55 -3.13 17.74
C GLY A 640 -39.44 -2.84 16.52
N ARG A 641 -39.13 -1.81 15.72
CA ARG A 641 -39.83 -1.45 14.46
C ARG A 641 -39.32 -2.31 13.31
N HIS A 642 -39.42 -3.62 13.48
CA HIS A 642 -38.76 -4.61 12.63
C HIS A 642 -39.22 -4.62 11.17
N GLU A 643 -40.52 -4.44 10.89
CA GLU A 643 -41.03 -4.41 9.51
C GLU A 643 -40.44 -3.23 8.73
N GLU A 644 -40.27 -2.09 9.39
CA GLU A 644 -39.64 -0.90 8.80
C GLU A 644 -38.14 -1.10 8.60
N ALA A 645 -37.46 -1.75 9.55
CA ALA A 645 -36.06 -2.13 9.40
C ALA A 645 -35.85 -3.13 8.25
N ASP A 646 -36.73 -4.12 8.09
CA ASP A 646 -36.71 -5.08 6.98
C ASP A 646 -36.89 -4.38 5.63
N ALA A 647 -37.87 -3.49 5.51
CA ALA A 647 -38.09 -2.68 4.31
C ALA A 647 -36.89 -1.78 4.00
N ARG A 648 -36.34 -1.11 5.01
CA ARG A 648 -35.17 -0.24 4.88
C ARG A 648 -33.93 -1.02 4.45
N MET A 649 -33.71 -2.19 5.03
CA MET A 649 -32.56 -3.04 4.69
C MET A 649 -32.63 -3.56 3.26
N ALA A 650 -33.84 -3.89 2.77
CA ALA A 650 -34.06 -4.23 1.37
C ALA A 650 -33.72 -3.06 0.43
N GLU A 651 -34.12 -1.84 0.77
CA GLU A 651 -33.78 -0.63 0.01
C GLU A 651 -32.26 -0.40 -0.03
N VAL A 652 -31.58 -0.51 1.11
CA VAL A 652 -30.12 -0.37 1.23
C VAL A 652 -29.40 -1.41 0.37
N ARG A 653 -29.81 -2.69 0.44
CA ARG A 653 -29.26 -3.77 -0.38
C ARG A 653 -29.45 -3.52 -1.87
N ALA A 654 -30.63 -3.06 -2.28
CA ALA A 654 -30.93 -2.77 -3.68
C ALA A 654 -30.11 -1.58 -4.20
N ARG A 655 -30.03 -0.50 -3.43
CA ARG A 655 -29.30 0.72 -3.80
C ARG A 655 -27.80 0.49 -3.93
N PHE A 656 -27.21 -0.33 -3.07
CA PHE A 656 -25.77 -0.60 -3.04
C PHE A 656 -25.39 -1.99 -3.57
N ALA A 657 -26.28 -2.62 -4.33
CA ALA A 657 -26.01 -3.90 -4.99
C ALA A 657 -24.81 -3.78 -5.93
N GLY A 658 -23.84 -4.68 -5.79
CA GLY A 658 -22.68 -4.75 -6.68
C GLY A 658 -21.62 -3.65 -6.52
N THR A 659 -21.79 -2.69 -5.59
CA THR A 659 -20.75 -1.68 -5.33
C THR A 659 -19.43 -2.32 -4.91
N LEU A 660 -18.33 -1.76 -5.40
CA LEU A 660 -16.95 -2.07 -4.99
C LEU A 660 -16.33 -0.92 -4.19
N HIS A 661 -17.10 0.13 -3.90
CA HIS A 661 -16.63 1.28 -3.13
C HIS A 661 -16.44 0.87 -1.66
N LEU A 662 -15.18 0.78 -1.21
CA LEU A 662 -14.82 0.17 0.08
C LEU A 662 -15.53 0.84 1.29
N PRO A 663 -15.58 2.18 1.43
CA PRO A 663 -16.35 2.85 2.48
C PRO A 663 -17.82 2.42 2.57
N ILE A 664 -18.46 2.20 1.41
CA ILE A 664 -19.88 1.79 1.36
C ILE A 664 -20.02 0.31 1.70
N LEU A 665 -19.07 -0.51 1.26
CA LEU A 665 -19.01 -1.91 1.66
C LEU A 665 -18.82 -2.06 3.17
N GLU A 666 -18.02 -1.19 3.80
CA GLU A 666 -17.85 -1.16 5.25
C GLU A 666 -19.19 -0.87 5.97
N ALA A 667 -19.93 0.15 5.51
CA ALA A 667 -21.27 0.48 6.02
C ALA A 667 -22.25 -0.68 5.91
N LEU A 668 -22.32 -1.26 4.71
CA LEU A 668 -23.22 -2.36 4.40
C LEU A 668 -22.89 -3.57 5.29
N CYS A 669 -21.61 -3.89 5.46
CA CYS A 669 -21.20 -5.02 6.28
C CYS A 669 -21.59 -4.84 7.75
N ALA A 670 -21.44 -3.63 8.31
CA ALA A 670 -21.82 -3.35 9.69
C ALA A 670 -23.34 -3.46 9.91
N ALA A 671 -24.14 -2.92 8.97
CA ALA A 671 -25.59 -3.04 9.00
C ALA A 671 -26.03 -4.51 8.86
N GLU A 672 -25.50 -5.26 7.88
CA GLU A 672 -25.78 -6.68 7.70
C GLU A 672 -25.47 -7.51 8.94
N CYS A 673 -24.33 -7.24 9.59
CA CYS A 673 -23.93 -7.91 10.81
C CYS A 673 -24.92 -7.65 11.96
N SER A 674 -25.29 -6.38 12.18
CA SER A 674 -26.22 -5.99 13.25
C SER A 674 -27.62 -6.55 13.00
N TYR A 675 -28.09 -6.43 11.76
CA TYR A 675 -29.38 -6.94 11.30
C TYR A 675 -29.48 -8.47 11.44
N ALA A 676 -28.42 -9.20 11.08
CA ALA A 676 -28.37 -10.65 11.24
C ALA A 676 -28.43 -11.09 12.71
N ILE A 677 -27.74 -10.38 13.63
CA ILE A 677 -27.80 -10.66 15.07
C ILE A 677 -29.23 -10.46 15.60
N THR A 678 -29.90 -9.37 15.24
CA THR A 678 -31.29 -9.10 15.65
C THR A 678 -32.27 -10.13 15.09
N ARG A 679 -32.08 -10.59 13.85
CA ARG A 679 -32.89 -11.69 13.29
C ARG A 679 -32.67 -13.00 14.04
N ALA A 680 -31.44 -13.31 14.44
CA ALA A 680 -31.14 -14.48 15.24
C ALA A 680 -31.85 -14.43 16.62
N GLU A 681 -31.95 -13.26 17.24
CA GLU A 681 -32.74 -13.04 18.48
C GLU A 681 -34.22 -13.36 18.32
N ARG A 682 -34.77 -13.09 17.15
CA ARG A 682 -36.19 -13.28 16.83
C ARG A 682 -36.52 -14.72 16.41
N GLY A 683 -35.56 -15.65 16.51
CA GLY A 683 -35.73 -17.06 16.11
C GLY A 683 -35.39 -17.37 14.66
N LEU A 684 -34.83 -16.42 13.90
CA LEU A 684 -34.42 -16.59 12.50
C LEU A 684 -32.91 -16.80 12.35
N ALA A 685 -32.29 -17.50 13.30
CA ALA A 685 -30.82 -17.69 13.35
C ALA A 685 -30.28 -18.39 12.10
N ARG A 686 -31.04 -19.34 11.54
CA ARG A 686 -30.65 -20.08 10.33
C ARG A 686 -30.48 -19.15 9.12
N GLU A 687 -31.50 -18.38 8.79
CA GLU A 687 -31.48 -17.42 7.68
C GLU A 687 -30.39 -16.36 7.87
N ALA A 688 -30.22 -15.89 9.11
CA ALA A 688 -29.16 -14.93 9.46
C ALA A 688 -27.76 -15.50 9.22
N SER A 689 -27.51 -16.76 9.59
CA SER A 689 -26.22 -17.42 9.35
C SER A 689 -25.92 -17.56 7.86
N GLU A 690 -26.92 -17.96 7.06
CA GLU A 690 -26.80 -18.13 5.61
C GLU A 690 -26.49 -16.80 4.91
N ALA A 691 -27.15 -15.72 5.32
CA ALA A 691 -26.86 -14.38 4.82
C ALA A 691 -25.43 -13.93 5.14
N LEU A 692 -24.95 -14.15 6.36
CA LEU A 692 -23.58 -13.80 6.75
C LEU A 692 -22.52 -14.66 6.05
N PHE A 693 -22.78 -15.95 5.81
CA PHE A 693 -21.92 -16.79 4.97
C PHE A 693 -21.83 -16.24 3.54
N ALA A 694 -22.95 -15.87 2.93
CA ALA A 694 -22.99 -15.31 1.59
C ALA A 694 -22.24 -13.96 1.49
N LEU A 695 -22.40 -13.10 2.50
CA LEU A 695 -21.67 -11.83 2.61
C LEU A 695 -20.16 -12.08 2.72
N ARG A 696 -19.75 -13.00 3.58
CA ARG A 696 -18.34 -13.38 3.76
C ARG A 696 -17.72 -13.91 2.47
N GLU A 697 -18.42 -14.79 1.74
CA GLU A 697 -17.96 -15.29 0.45
C GLU A 697 -17.85 -14.16 -0.60
N ARG A 698 -18.82 -13.23 -0.63
CA ARG A 698 -18.78 -12.07 -1.52
C ARG A 698 -17.55 -11.21 -1.24
N LEU A 699 -17.26 -10.91 0.02
CA LEU A 699 -16.07 -10.14 0.40
C LEU A 699 -14.77 -10.87 0.02
N GLY A 700 -14.71 -12.19 0.20
CA GLY A 700 -13.59 -13.00 -0.27
C GLY A 700 -13.37 -12.91 -1.79
N ARG A 701 -14.45 -12.86 -2.59
CA ARG A 701 -14.35 -12.64 -4.05
C ARG A 701 -13.92 -11.22 -4.42
N VAL A 702 -14.36 -10.21 -3.66
CA VAL A 702 -13.93 -8.82 -3.86
C VAL A 702 -12.44 -8.68 -3.56
N TRP A 703 -11.95 -9.34 -2.51
CA TRP A 703 -10.54 -9.37 -2.15
C TRP A 703 -9.67 -9.92 -3.28
N LEU A 704 -10.08 -11.06 -3.86
CA LEU A 704 -9.39 -11.65 -5.02
C LEU A 704 -9.38 -10.77 -6.28
N ARG A 705 -10.26 -9.77 -6.38
CA ARG A 705 -10.40 -8.92 -7.59
C ARG A 705 -9.72 -7.56 -7.47
N LEU A 706 -9.55 -7.04 -6.26
CA LEU A 706 -9.13 -5.65 -6.03
C LEU A 706 -7.73 -5.53 -5.40
N ASP A 707 -7.06 -6.64 -5.09
CA ASP A 707 -5.83 -6.64 -4.26
C ASP A 707 -5.99 -5.75 -3.00
N ALA A 708 -7.18 -5.83 -2.40
CA ALA A 708 -7.59 -4.86 -1.40
C ALA A 708 -6.76 -5.04 -0.12
N GLY A 709 -6.18 -3.92 0.34
CA GLY A 709 -5.31 -3.82 1.51
C GLY A 709 -5.97 -4.22 2.85
N PRO A 710 -5.29 -3.93 3.99
CA PRO A 710 -5.66 -4.39 5.34
C PRO A 710 -7.15 -4.18 5.71
N GLY A 711 -7.78 -3.13 5.21
CA GLY A 711 -9.18 -2.81 5.48
C GLY A 711 -10.19 -3.90 5.12
N LEU A 712 -10.02 -4.60 3.99
CA LEU A 712 -10.98 -5.65 3.60
C LEU A 712 -10.83 -6.92 4.45
N LEU A 713 -9.63 -7.23 4.93
CA LEU A 713 -9.41 -8.34 5.86
C LEU A 713 -10.07 -8.07 7.22
N ALA A 714 -9.98 -6.84 7.72
CA ALA A 714 -10.69 -6.41 8.92
C ALA A 714 -12.23 -6.52 8.77
N LEU A 715 -12.76 -6.27 7.56
CA LEU A 715 -14.17 -6.48 7.26
C LEU A 715 -14.56 -7.96 7.35
N VAL A 716 -13.81 -8.84 6.70
CA VAL A 716 -14.03 -10.28 6.73
C VAL A 716 -13.94 -10.83 8.17
N ALA A 717 -12.99 -10.33 8.96
CA ALA A 717 -12.83 -10.73 10.36
C ALA A 717 -14.06 -10.36 11.20
N GLY A 718 -14.57 -9.13 11.09
CA GLY A 718 -15.76 -8.75 11.87
C GLY A 718 -17.06 -9.41 11.37
N VAL A 719 -17.19 -9.72 10.06
CA VAL A 719 -18.30 -10.57 9.58
C VAL A 719 -18.21 -11.97 10.19
N SER A 720 -17.01 -12.53 10.29
CA SER A 720 -16.78 -13.85 10.89
C SER A 720 -17.09 -13.86 12.40
N TYR A 721 -16.83 -12.75 13.10
CA TYR A 721 -17.25 -12.57 14.49
C TYR A 721 -18.77 -12.56 14.65
N SER A 722 -19.50 -11.75 13.86
CA SER A 722 -20.96 -11.72 13.90
C SER A 722 -21.59 -13.04 13.49
N LEU A 723 -20.99 -13.74 12.52
CA LEU A 723 -21.39 -15.08 12.13
C LEU A 723 -21.26 -16.06 13.30
N ALA A 724 -20.15 -16.03 14.04
CA ALA A 724 -19.98 -16.86 15.23
C ALA A 724 -21.09 -16.64 16.26
N ARG A 725 -21.47 -15.38 16.51
CA ARG A 725 -22.59 -15.03 17.41
C ARG A 725 -23.93 -15.62 16.98
N VAL A 726 -24.22 -15.57 15.68
CA VAL A 726 -25.45 -16.16 15.14
C VAL A 726 -25.42 -17.69 15.26
N LEU A 727 -24.27 -18.31 14.98
CA LEU A 727 -24.06 -19.75 15.10
C LEU A 727 -24.15 -20.25 16.55
N GLU A 728 -23.64 -19.49 17.52
CA GLU A 728 -23.81 -19.76 18.97
C GLU A 728 -25.30 -19.92 19.31
N ARG A 729 -26.15 -19.01 18.81
CA ARG A 729 -27.61 -19.02 19.05
C ARG A 729 -28.33 -20.13 18.30
N GLU A 730 -27.84 -20.53 17.13
CA GLU A 730 -28.32 -21.72 16.39
C GLU A 730 -27.90 -23.03 17.07
N GLY A 731 -26.95 -22.99 18.02
CA GLY A 731 -26.38 -24.18 18.68
C GLY A 731 -25.22 -24.83 17.92
N ARG A 732 -24.69 -24.20 16.87
CA ARG A 732 -23.58 -24.69 16.02
C ARG A 732 -22.22 -24.18 16.53
N VAL A 733 -21.91 -24.54 17.78
CA VAL A 733 -20.77 -24.00 18.53
C VAL A 733 -19.41 -24.33 17.87
N ASP A 734 -19.27 -25.49 17.23
CA ASP A 734 -18.04 -25.84 16.50
C ASP A 734 -17.78 -24.95 15.28
N GLU A 735 -18.83 -24.57 14.56
CA GLU A 735 -18.72 -23.67 13.42
C GLU A 735 -18.47 -22.23 13.86
N ALA A 736 -19.04 -21.83 15.00
CA ALA A 736 -18.72 -20.56 15.65
C ALA A 736 -17.22 -20.48 16.01
N ARG A 737 -16.68 -21.56 16.61
CA ARG A 737 -15.24 -21.68 16.89
C ARG A 737 -14.40 -21.56 15.63
N ALA A 738 -14.79 -22.23 14.53
CA ALA A 738 -14.07 -22.16 13.26
C ALA A 738 -14.07 -20.74 12.67
N ALA A 739 -15.21 -20.04 12.70
CA ALA A 739 -15.31 -18.66 12.22
C ALA A 739 -14.42 -17.68 13.03
N LEU A 740 -14.30 -17.87 14.35
CA LEU A 740 -13.42 -17.06 15.20
C LEU A 740 -11.94 -17.38 14.98
N ALA A 741 -11.59 -18.65 14.75
CA ALA A 741 -10.23 -19.04 14.40
C ALA A 741 -9.80 -18.43 13.05
N GLU A 742 -10.68 -18.45 12.06
CA GLU A 742 -10.49 -17.80 10.76
C GLU A 742 -10.30 -16.29 10.89
N ALA A 743 -11.10 -15.61 11.71
CA ALA A 743 -10.95 -14.19 12.01
C ALA A 743 -9.57 -13.87 12.62
N SER A 744 -9.07 -14.75 13.48
CA SER A 744 -7.77 -14.61 14.14
C SER A 744 -6.61 -14.84 13.16
N GLN A 745 -6.68 -15.89 12.33
CA GLN A 745 -5.64 -16.26 11.37
C GLN A 745 -5.46 -15.24 10.26
N ARG A 746 -6.54 -14.56 9.85
CA ARG A 746 -6.51 -13.58 8.77
C ARG A 746 -6.10 -12.18 9.19
N ALA A 747 -6.01 -11.91 10.49
CA ALA A 747 -5.35 -10.70 10.94
C ALA A 747 -3.87 -10.78 10.50
N ARG A 748 -3.36 -9.78 9.79
CA ARG A 748 -1.93 -9.73 9.45
C ARG A 748 -1.12 -9.12 10.59
N TRP A 749 0.17 -9.44 10.67
CA TRP A 749 1.03 -8.93 11.74
C TRP A 749 1.27 -7.42 11.64
N ASP A 750 1.30 -6.91 10.41
CA ASP A 750 1.48 -5.51 10.02
C ASP A 750 0.17 -4.69 10.02
N ASP A 751 -0.99 -5.31 10.27
CA ASP A 751 -2.27 -4.60 10.34
C ASP A 751 -2.42 -3.89 11.70
N PRO A 752 -2.50 -2.55 11.76
CA PRO A 752 -2.66 -1.82 13.01
C PRO A 752 -3.96 -2.16 13.77
N ARG A 753 -4.95 -2.77 13.09
CA ARG A 753 -6.21 -3.21 13.68
C ARG A 753 -6.10 -4.61 14.30
N ARG A 754 -4.99 -5.34 14.10
CA ARG A 754 -4.77 -6.71 14.59
C ARG A 754 -5.09 -6.88 16.08
N PRO A 755 -4.62 -6.01 17.01
CA PRO A 755 -4.90 -6.18 18.44
C PRO A 755 -6.40 -6.22 18.74
N ARG A 756 -7.20 -5.39 18.06
CA ARG A 756 -8.66 -5.39 18.23
C ARG A 756 -9.31 -6.64 17.65
N ILE A 757 -8.86 -7.10 16.48
CA ILE A 757 -9.39 -8.31 15.85
C ILE A 757 -9.12 -9.51 16.76
N LEU A 758 -7.90 -9.65 17.25
CA LEU A 758 -7.50 -10.71 18.18
C LEU A 758 -8.21 -10.60 19.52
N GLY A 759 -8.34 -9.39 20.08
CA GLY A 759 -9.07 -9.15 21.33
C GLY A 759 -10.54 -9.55 21.25
N ARG A 760 -11.24 -9.13 20.17
CA ARG A 760 -12.64 -9.53 19.92
C ARG A 760 -12.78 -11.04 19.76
N ALA A 761 -11.94 -11.64 18.92
CA ALA A 761 -11.96 -13.07 18.69
C ALA A 761 -11.65 -13.84 19.97
N GLY A 762 -10.71 -13.36 20.79
CA GLY A 762 -10.33 -13.94 22.07
C GLY A 762 -11.49 -13.96 23.08
N LEU A 763 -12.14 -12.82 23.32
CA LEU A 763 -13.30 -12.77 24.23
C LEU A 763 -14.48 -13.64 23.74
N ALA A 764 -14.71 -13.73 22.43
CA ALA A 764 -15.70 -14.65 21.88
C ALA A 764 -15.31 -16.12 22.04
N LEU A 765 -14.03 -16.44 21.85
CA LEU A 765 -13.52 -17.79 22.07
C LEU A 765 -13.62 -18.22 23.54
N LEU A 766 -13.52 -17.30 24.51
CA LEU A 766 -13.81 -17.59 25.92
C LEU A 766 -15.27 -18.00 26.12
N ARG A 767 -16.23 -17.28 25.52
CA ARG A 767 -17.64 -17.68 25.56
C ARG A 767 -17.88 -19.04 24.95
N VAL A 768 -17.31 -19.28 23.76
CA VAL A 768 -17.37 -20.57 23.08
C VAL A 768 -16.74 -21.67 23.95
N ALA A 769 -15.62 -21.40 24.61
CA ALA A 769 -15.00 -22.32 25.55
C ALA A 769 -15.94 -22.67 26.71
N ALA A 770 -16.58 -21.67 27.32
CA ALA A 770 -17.55 -21.86 28.39
C ALA A 770 -18.76 -22.71 27.94
N MET A 771 -19.26 -22.50 26.72
CA MET A 771 -20.34 -23.32 26.14
C MET A 771 -19.90 -24.77 25.88
N LEU A 772 -18.68 -24.98 25.36
CA LEU A 772 -18.14 -26.31 25.03
C LEU A 772 -17.73 -27.12 26.26
N GLN A 773 -17.41 -26.48 27.39
CA GLN A 773 -17.08 -27.18 28.64
C GLN A 773 -18.23 -28.06 29.17
N GLY A 774 -19.48 -27.81 28.77
CA GLY A 774 -20.63 -28.69 29.04
C GLY A 774 -20.69 -29.97 28.18
N PHE A 775 -19.91 -30.05 27.08
CA PHE A 775 -19.99 -31.10 26.06
C PHE A 775 -18.68 -31.89 25.88
N GLY A 776 -17.59 -31.52 26.57
CA GLY A 776 -16.32 -32.25 26.57
C GLY A 776 -15.12 -31.38 26.94
N VAL A 777 -14.27 -31.88 27.85
CA VAL A 777 -13.16 -31.11 28.45
C VAL A 777 -12.15 -30.61 27.40
N ALA A 778 -11.85 -31.40 26.37
CA ALA A 778 -10.78 -31.08 25.43
C ALA A 778 -11.09 -29.93 24.46
N ALA A 779 -12.33 -29.80 23.98
CA ALA A 779 -12.71 -28.76 23.01
C ALA A 779 -12.88 -27.38 23.67
N GLY A 780 -13.42 -27.36 24.89
CA GLY A 780 -13.48 -26.16 25.73
C GLY A 780 -12.07 -25.66 26.08
N GLU A 781 -11.19 -26.57 26.50
CA GLU A 781 -9.80 -26.25 26.84
C GLU A 781 -9.01 -25.70 25.65
N ALA A 782 -9.15 -26.33 24.48
CA ALA A 782 -8.51 -25.85 23.25
C ALA A 782 -8.98 -24.44 22.87
N SER A 783 -10.27 -24.13 23.05
CA SER A 783 -10.82 -22.80 22.74
C SER A 783 -10.33 -21.74 23.75
N PHE A 784 -10.21 -22.10 25.03
CA PHE A 784 -9.66 -21.23 26.06
C PHE A 784 -8.19 -20.90 25.78
N GLU A 785 -7.37 -21.88 25.39
CA GLU A 785 -5.95 -21.61 25.07
C GLU A 785 -5.78 -20.71 23.83
N VAL A 786 -6.61 -20.88 22.80
CA VAL A 786 -6.59 -19.96 21.65
C VAL A 786 -7.03 -18.56 22.08
N ALA A 787 -8.04 -18.45 22.95
CA ALA A 787 -8.47 -17.15 23.49
C ALA A 787 -7.35 -16.45 24.27
N ARG A 788 -6.67 -17.18 25.16
CA ARG A 788 -5.53 -16.68 25.94
C ARG A 788 -4.39 -16.22 25.04
N ARG A 789 -4.02 -17.03 24.03
CA ARG A 789 -2.98 -16.66 23.05
C ARG A 789 -3.34 -15.38 22.30
N ASN A 790 -4.57 -15.28 21.80
CA ASN A 790 -5.02 -14.11 21.05
C ASN A 790 -5.00 -12.84 21.91
N LEU A 791 -5.46 -12.91 23.17
CA LEU A 791 -5.48 -11.76 24.07
C LEU A 791 -4.07 -11.35 24.53
N ARG A 792 -3.18 -12.32 24.77
CA ARG A 792 -1.75 -12.06 25.05
C ARG A 792 -1.09 -11.36 23.87
N GLU A 793 -1.23 -11.89 22.66
CA GLU A 793 -0.66 -11.31 21.45
C GLU A 793 -1.21 -9.91 21.16
N ALA A 794 -2.51 -9.70 21.40
CA ALA A 794 -3.13 -8.39 21.32
C ALA A 794 -2.57 -7.40 22.34
N ALA A 795 -2.18 -7.87 23.53
CA ALA A 795 -1.61 -7.06 24.61
C ALA A 795 -0.10 -6.78 24.44
N GLU A 796 0.63 -7.65 23.74
CA GLU A 796 2.06 -7.49 23.44
C GLU A 796 2.31 -6.50 22.29
N HIS A 797 1.28 -6.15 21.51
CA HIS A 797 1.41 -5.22 20.40
C HIS A 797 1.75 -3.79 20.85
N GLY A 798 2.53 -3.05 20.06
CA GLY A 798 2.92 -1.68 20.36
C GLY A 798 1.70 -0.76 20.51
N GLY A 799 1.56 -0.09 21.66
CA GLY A 799 0.42 0.82 21.91
C GLY A 799 -0.88 0.15 22.40
N SER A 800 -0.82 -1.09 22.89
CA SER A 800 -1.98 -1.86 23.37
C SER A 800 -2.92 -1.14 24.34
N ASP A 801 -4.22 -1.33 24.13
CA ASP A 801 -5.33 -0.81 24.94
C ASP A 801 -5.21 -1.32 26.41
N PRO A 802 -5.32 -0.43 27.42
CA PRO A 802 -5.39 -0.83 28.83
C PRO A 802 -6.39 -1.95 29.13
N PHE A 803 -7.50 -2.00 28.40
CA PHE A 803 -8.50 -3.06 28.53
C PHE A 803 -7.96 -4.43 28.12
N LEU A 804 -7.29 -4.53 26.98
CA LEU A 804 -6.73 -5.79 26.47
C LEU A 804 -5.56 -6.28 27.34
N LEU A 805 -4.73 -5.36 27.84
CA LEU A 805 -3.70 -5.64 28.84
C LEU A 805 -4.33 -6.24 30.11
N GLY A 806 -5.43 -5.64 30.59
CA GLY A 806 -6.18 -6.17 31.74
C GLY A 806 -6.72 -7.58 31.48
N CYS A 807 -7.34 -7.84 30.33
CA CYS A 807 -7.87 -9.16 29.98
C CYS A 807 -6.77 -10.22 29.89
N ALA A 808 -5.63 -9.91 29.26
CA ALA A 808 -4.49 -10.81 29.18
C ALA A 808 -3.94 -11.14 30.57
N GLY A 809 -3.79 -10.13 31.44
CA GLY A 809 -3.34 -10.31 32.81
C GLY A 809 -4.26 -11.20 33.65
N ILE A 810 -5.58 -11.03 33.53
CA ILE A 810 -6.57 -11.87 34.24
C ILE A 810 -6.50 -13.33 33.75
N LEU A 811 -6.38 -13.57 32.45
CA LEU A 811 -6.27 -14.94 31.92
C LEU A 811 -4.94 -15.63 32.29
N ALA A 812 -3.83 -14.89 32.33
CA ALA A 812 -2.55 -15.38 32.84
C ALA A 812 -2.69 -15.82 34.31
N LEU A 813 -3.39 -15.03 35.11
CA LEU A 813 -3.65 -15.31 36.53
C LEU A 813 -4.48 -16.58 36.74
N ILE A 814 -5.52 -16.79 35.92
CA ILE A 814 -6.34 -18.02 35.91
C ILE A 814 -5.47 -19.25 35.59
N ARG A 815 -4.42 -19.09 34.78
CA ARG A 815 -3.45 -20.15 34.43
C ARG A 815 -2.26 -20.27 35.37
N ALA A 816 -2.30 -19.59 36.51
CA ALA A 816 -1.23 -19.60 37.50
C ALA A 816 0.10 -18.99 37.03
N ASP A 817 0.08 -18.12 36.01
CA ASP A 817 1.25 -17.34 35.59
C ASP A 817 1.21 -15.94 36.23
N GLU A 818 1.64 -15.87 37.49
CA GLU A 818 1.54 -14.66 38.30
C GLU A 818 2.51 -13.55 37.85
N GLU A 819 3.67 -13.92 37.32
CA GLU A 819 4.67 -12.96 36.81
C GLU A 819 4.16 -12.26 35.56
N GLU A 820 3.61 -13.02 34.59
CA GLU A 820 2.98 -12.47 33.40
C GLU A 820 1.74 -11.63 33.76
N ALA A 821 0.90 -12.13 34.68
CA ALA A 821 -0.28 -11.41 35.15
C ALA A 821 0.07 -10.04 35.73
N ARG A 822 1.06 -9.99 36.64
CA ARG A 822 1.54 -8.74 37.24
C ARG A 822 2.04 -7.76 36.18
N GLY A 823 2.89 -8.21 35.26
CA GLY A 823 3.45 -7.35 34.21
C GLY A 823 2.39 -6.72 33.29
N PHE A 824 1.32 -7.43 32.95
CA PHE A 824 0.22 -6.86 32.17
C PHE A 824 -0.72 -5.96 32.98
N LEU A 825 -1.06 -6.34 34.22
CA LEU A 825 -1.94 -5.56 35.07
C LEU A 825 -1.31 -4.22 35.49
N GLU A 826 -0.01 -4.18 35.78
CA GLU A 826 0.73 -2.93 36.04
C GLU A 826 0.69 -2.00 34.83
N LYS A 827 0.92 -2.53 33.61
CA LYS A 827 0.83 -1.74 32.37
C LYS A 827 -0.59 -1.25 32.10
N ALA A 828 -1.61 -2.06 32.38
CA ALA A 828 -3.01 -1.68 32.27
C ALA A 828 -3.35 -0.53 33.23
N PHE A 829 -2.91 -0.64 34.49
CA PHE A 829 -3.11 0.39 35.50
C PHE A 829 -2.37 1.68 35.17
N ALA A 830 -1.10 1.61 34.78
CA ALA A 830 -0.29 2.78 34.42
C ALA A 830 -0.92 3.61 33.27
N ARG A 831 -1.65 2.94 32.36
CA ARG A 831 -2.26 3.60 31.19
C ARG A 831 -3.73 3.97 31.37
N GLY A 832 -4.48 3.24 32.19
CA GLY A 832 -5.94 3.38 32.29
C GLY A 832 -6.52 3.37 33.71
N GLY A 833 -5.66 3.38 34.73
CA GLY A 833 -6.03 3.40 36.14
C GLY A 833 -6.92 2.25 36.57
N GLU A 834 -7.68 2.46 37.66
CA GLU A 834 -8.59 1.45 38.21
C GLU A 834 -9.72 1.09 37.22
N ALA A 835 -10.23 2.07 36.48
CA ALA A 835 -11.32 1.85 35.54
C ALA A 835 -10.97 0.84 34.42
N ALA A 836 -9.71 0.77 34.00
CA ALA A 836 -9.28 -0.21 32.99
C ALA A 836 -9.36 -1.65 33.51
N ILE A 837 -8.89 -1.90 34.74
CA ILE A 837 -8.92 -3.22 35.37
C ILE A 837 -10.36 -3.65 35.64
N ALA A 838 -11.20 -2.76 36.16
CA ALA A 838 -12.61 -3.04 36.44
C ALA A 838 -13.38 -3.47 35.17
N ARG A 839 -13.14 -2.79 34.04
CA ARG A 839 -13.74 -3.15 32.74
C ARG A 839 -13.26 -4.50 32.24
N ALA A 840 -11.96 -4.74 32.27
CA ALA A 840 -11.38 -6.03 31.85
C ALA A 840 -11.96 -7.19 32.67
N TRP A 841 -12.08 -6.99 33.98
CA TRP A 841 -12.69 -7.97 34.89
C TRP A 841 -14.16 -8.24 34.58
N GLY A 842 -14.95 -7.19 34.36
CA GLY A 842 -16.35 -7.33 33.93
C GLY A 842 -16.51 -8.11 32.63
N ALA A 843 -15.66 -7.84 31.63
CA ALA A 843 -15.70 -8.52 30.34
C ALA A 843 -15.34 -10.01 30.43
N VAL A 844 -14.30 -10.37 31.19
CA VAL A 844 -13.92 -11.78 31.39
C VAL A 844 -15.01 -12.55 32.13
N ARG A 845 -15.59 -11.95 33.19
CA ARG A 845 -16.71 -12.57 33.93
C ARG A 845 -17.92 -12.82 33.05
N GLU A 846 -18.33 -11.84 32.26
CA GLU A 846 -19.50 -12.00 31.38
C GLU A 846 -19.23 -13.03 30.28
N ALA A 847 -18.02 -13.05 29.72
CA ALA A 847 -17.64 -14.07 28.74
C ALA A 847 -17.70 -15.50 29.34
N MET A 848 -17.39 -15.63 30.63
CA MET A 848 -17.37 -16.90 31.35
C MET A 848 -18.60 -17.10 32.25
N LYS A 849 -19.69 -16.35 32.05
CA LYS A 849 -20.87 -16.33 32.93
C LYS A 849 -21.41 -17.72 33.33
N PRO A 850 -21.49 -18.72 32.43
CA PRO A 850 -21.93 -20.07 32.81
C PRO A 850 -21.04 -20.75 33.87
N HIS A 851 -19.78 -20.32 34.00
CA HIS A 851 -18.76 -20.87 34.91
C HIS A 851 -18.14 -19.80 35.81
N GLU A 852 -18.86 -18.72 36.11
CA GLU A 852 -18.36 -17.60 36.91
C GLU A 852 -17.82 -18.05 38.29
N GLY A 853 -18.50 -19.01 38.93
CA GLY A 853 -18.06 -19.59 40.20
C GLY A 853 -16.77 -20.41 40.11
N TRP A 854 -16.37 -20.89 38.93
CA TRP A 854 -15.05 -21.47 38.72
C TRP A 854 -13.98 -20.38 38.62
N VAL A 855 -14.23 -19.32 37.84
CA VAL A 855 -13.30 -18.18 37.69
C VAL A 855 -12.99 -17.53 39.05
N LEU A 856 -14.03 -17.28 39.86
CA LEU A 856 -13.87 -16.72 41.20
C LEU A 856 -13.07 -17.64 42.13
N ARG A 857 -13.23 -18.97 42.01
CA ARG A 857 -12.43 -19.93 42.79
C ARG A 857 -10.97 -19.96 42.39
N GLU A 858 -10.66 -19.89 41.09
CA GLU A 858 -9.26 -19.85 40.64
C GLU A 858 -8.56 -18.58 41.12
N ILE A 859 -9.22 -17.42 41.02
CA ILE A 859 -8.72 -16.15 41.55
C ILE A 859 -8.56 -16.22 43.07
N GLY A 860 -9.56 -16.75 43.79
CA GLY A 860 -9.52 -16.95 45.24
C GLY A 860 -8.38 -17.87 45.69
N ALA A 861 -8.14 -18.98 44.98
CA ALA A 861 -7.04 -19.91 45.28
C ALA A 861 -5.66 -19.26 45.16
N ARG A 862 -5.52 -18.23 44.32
CA ARG A 862 -4.27 -17.45 44.23
C ARG A 862 -4.14 -16.45 45.38
N MET A 863 -5.25 -15.85 45.83
CA MET A 863 -5.25 -15.03 47.05
C MET A 863 -4.83 -15.81 48.32
N GLU A 864 -4.99 -17.14 48.32
CA GLU A 864 -4.55 -18.00 49.43
C GLU A 864 -3.03 -17.98 49.66
N SER A 865 -2.24 -17.51 48.70
CA SER A 865 -0.79 -17.31 48.87
C SER A 865 -0.42 -16.07 49.70
N MET A 866 -1.37 -15.17 49.97
CA MET A 866 -1.15 -13.93 50.73
C MET A 866 -1.32 -14.16 52.25
N PRO A 867 -0.71 -13.31 53.12
CA PRO A 867 -0.97 -13.34 54.56
C PRO A 867 -2.47 -13.24 54.89
N ALA A 868 -2.94 -14.04 55.87
CA ALA A 868 -4.35 -14.20 56.21
C ALA A 868 -5.05 -12.85 56.49
N GLU A 869 -4.40 -11.95 57.21
CA GLU A 869 -4.92 -10.62 57.53
C GLU A 869 -5.21 -9.76 56.29
N MET A 870 -4.30 -9.79 55.30
CA MET A 870 -4.46 -9.06 54.03
C MET A 870 -5.55 -9.69 53.15
N ARG A 871 -5.60 -11.03 53.13
CA ARG A 871 -6.61 -11.79 52.39
C ARG A 871 -8.01 -11.52 52.92
N ASP A 872 -8.19 -11.59 54.23
CA ASP A 872 -9.48 -11.35 54.89
C ASP A 872 -9.94 -9.90 54.68
N ALA A 873 -9.00 -8.94 54.71
CA ALA A 873 -9.29 -7.54 54.40
C ALA A 873 -9.75 -7.32 52.95
N LEU A 874 -9.06 -7.92 51.96
CA LEU A 874 -9.42 -7.82 50.54
C LEU A 874 -10.75 -8.51 50.22
N GLN A 875 -11.01 -9.68 50.81
CA GLN A 875 -12.27 -10.40 50.66
C GLN A 875 -13.45 -9.65 51.29
N ALA A 876 -13.23 -8.97 52.41
CA ALA A 876 -14.25 -8.13 53.05
C ALA A 876 -14.53 -6.84 52.27
N LEU A 877 -13.53 -6.29 51.57
CA LEU A 877 -13.66 -5.11 50.71
C LEU A 877 -14.46 -5.40 49.44
N ASP A 878 -14.15 -6.50 48.76
CA ASP A 878 -14.83 -6.91 47.55
C ASP A 878 -14.75 -8.44 47.34
N PRO A 879 -15.87 -9.16 47.51
CA PRO A 879 -15.91 -10.61 47.32
C PRO A 879 -15.77 -11.03 45.84
N THR A 880 -15.78 -10.08 44.90
CA THR A 880 -15.62 -10.36 43.46
C THR A 880 -14.17 -10.46 43.02
N GLY A 881 -13.19 -10.17 43.88
CA GLY A 881 -11.75 -10.28 43.57
C GLY A 881 -11.15 -9.10 42.80
N LEU A 882 -11.93 -8.05 42.49
CA LEU A 882 -11.43 -6.84 41.82
C LEU A 882 -10.44 -6.07 42.71
N ALA A 883 -10.70 -6.00 44.02
CA ALA A 883 -9.77 -5.38 44.98
C ALA A 883 -8.38 -6.06 44.96
N TRP A 884 -8.35 -7.37 44.78
CA TRP A 884 -7.09 -8.11 44.65
C TRP A 884 -6.37 -7.84 43.33
N LEU A 885 -7.11 -7.78 42.20
CA LEU A 885 -6.54 -7.39 40.91
C LEU A 885 -5.92 -5.98 40.94
N HIS A 886 -6.55 -5.03 41.63
CA HIS A 886 -5.99 -3.70 41.85
C HIS A 886 -4.70 -3.73 42.68
N ALA A 887 -4.69 -4.50 43.76
CA ALA A 887 -3.49 -4.66 44.60
C ALA A 887 -2.34 -5.29 43.80
N LEU A 888 -2.63 -6.30 42.96
CA LEU A 888 -1.63 -6.95 42.10
C LEU A 888 -1.07 -6.01 41.02
N ALA A 889 -1.85 -5.02 40.58
CA ALA A 889 -1.44 -3.99 39.63
C ALA A 889 -0.62 -2.84 40.26
N GLY A 890 -0.35 -2.90 41.58
CA GLY A 890 0.40 -1.88 42.31
C GLY A 890 -0.43 -0.67 42.76
N ALA A 891 -1.77 -0.75 42.74
CA ALA A 891 -2.62 0.31 43.29
C ALA A 891 -2.47 0.39 44.82
N PRO A 892 -2.30 1.59 45.41
CA PRO A 892 -2.15 1.72 46.86
C PRO A 892 -3.41 1.25 47.58
N VAL A 893 -3.27 0.26 48.46
CA VAL A 893 -4.34 -0.24 49.34
C VAL A 893 -4.57 0.79 50.46
N SER A 894 -5.23 1.90 50.16
CA SER A 894 -5.56 2.94 51.15
C SER A 894 -6.70 3.78 50.62
N ALA A 895 -7.67 4.29 51.37
CA ALA A 895 -8.19 4.10 52.72
C ALA A 895 -9.52 4.89 52.67
N ARG A 896 -10.56 4.44 53.40
CA ARG A 896 -11.82 5.16 53.68
C ARG A 896 -12.08 6.45 52.85
N ARG A 897 -12.93 6.40 51.82
CA ARG A 897 -13.54 7.63 51.29
C ARG A 897 -14.83 7.94 52.05
N GLU A 898 -14.68 8.68 53.16
CA GLU A 898 -15.67 9.69 53.54
C GLU A 898 -15.67 10.77 52.46
N ALA A 899 -16.87 11.23 52.09
CA ALA A 899 -17.07 12.30 51.12
C ALA A 899 -16.67 13.67 51.68
N ALA A 900 -15.81 14.42 50.97
CA ALA A 900 -15.76 15.90 50.82
C ALA A 900 -14.36 16.39 50.34
N PRO A 901 -14.18 17.66 49.92
CA PRO A 901 -14.89 18.41 48.88
C PRO A 901 -13.91 18.89 47.76
N ALA A 902 -14.49 19.25 46.62
CA ALA A 902 -13.79 19.70 45.41
C ALA A 902 -13.05 21.03 45.55
N SER A 903 -11.79 21.08 45.08
CA SER A 903 -11.19 22.27 44.45
C SER A 903 -9.81 21.96 43.85
N VAL A 904 -9.78 21.53 42.58
CA VAL A 904 -8.98 22.06 41.45
C VAL A 904 -9.56 21.34 40.22
N ALA A 905 -9.99 22.11 39.21
CA ALA A 905 -10.93 21.69 38.17
C ALA A 905 -10.39 20.59 37.23
N PHE A 906 -10.65 19.33 37.59
CA PHE A 906 -10.83 18.19 36.68
C PHE A 906 -12.18 17.56 37.05
N ALA A 907 -13.26 17.95 36.35
CA ALA A 907 -14.62 17.56 36.74
C ALA A 907 -14.99 16.15 36.24
N GLU A 908 -14.96 15.20 37.19
CA GLU A 908 -15.93 14.15 37.54
C GLU A 908 -16.98 13.77 36.46
N GLY A 909 -17.25 12.50 36.13
CA GLY A 909 -17.21 11.30 36.97
C GLY A 909 -18.60 10.98 37.54
N ALA A 910 -19.59 10.70 36.68
CA ALA A 910 -20.88 10.16 37.12
C ALA A 910 -20.77 8.62 37.28
N PRO A 911 -21.12 8.05 38.45
CA PRO A 911 -21.19 6.61 38.65
C PRO A 911 -22.58 6.10 38.23
N GLY A 912 -22.63 5.26 37.20
CA GLY A 912 -23.85 4.60 36.75
C GLY A 912 -24.03 4.70 35.24
N VAL A 913 -24.08 3.54 34.57
CA VAL A 913 -24.21 3.34 33.12
C VAL A 913 -22.89 3.51 32.33
N ALA A 914 -21.85 2.77 32.75
CA ALA A 914 -20.67 2.50 31.93
C ALA A 914 -20.90 1.29 31.00
N LEU A 915 -21.93 1.37 30.16
CA LEU A 915 -22.28 0.37 29.14
C LEU A 915 -21.78 0.87 27.78
N GLY A 916 -20.88 0.12 27.13
CA GLY A 916 -20.60 0.30 25.70
C GLY A 916 -19.28 0.96 25.32
N ARG A 917 -18.15 0.64 25.98
CA ARG A 917 -16.84 0.80 25.31
C ARG A 917 -16.46 -0.50 24.61
N ALA A 918 -17.09 -0.76 23.48
CA ALA A 918 -16.61 -1.77 22.54
C ALA A 918 -17.02 -1.42 21.11
N ASN A 919 -16.01 -1.10 20.29
CA ASN A 919 -15.90 -1.73 18.98
C ASN A 919 -16.85 -1.30 17.84
N THR A 920 -17.36 -0.07 17.82
CA THR A 920 -18.02 0.48 16.62
C THR A 920 -17.03 0.61 15.46
N ARG A 921 -17.37 0.04 14.30
CA ARG A 921 -16.62 0.28 13.06
C ARG A 921 -16.72 1.77 12.69
N ALA A 922 -15.64 2.30 12.17
CA ALA A 922 -15.60 3.62 11.56
C ALA A 922 -15.52 3.46 10.05
N ILE A 923 -16.24 4.30 9.32
CA ILE A 923 -16.00 4.48 7.89
C ILE A 923 -15.32 5.81 7.69
N ARG A 924 -14.29 5.84 6.85
CA ARG A 924 -13.83 7.10 6.27
C ARG A 924 -14.53 7.33 4.94
N PRO A 925 -15.20 8.47 4.72
CA PRO A 925 -15.76 8.80 3.42
C PRO A 925 -14.72 8.86 2.29
N HIS A 926 -13.42 8.91 2.64
CA HIS A 926 -12.30 8.98 1.71
C HIS A 926 -11.21 7.94 2.03
N MET A 927 -10.63 7.36 0.98
CA MET A 927 -9.59 6.31 1.02
C MET A 927 -8.21 6.78 1.48
N ALA A 928 -7.99 8.08 1.71
CA ALA A 928 -6.69 8.61 2.13
C ALA A 928 -6.83 9.44 3.41
N PRO A 929 -6.05 9.17 4.47
CA PRO A 929 -5.81 10.17 5.51
C PRO A 929 -5.27 11.46 4.86
N VAL A 930 -5.72 12.62 5.37
CA VAL A 930 -5.19 13.97 5.08
C VAL A 930 -3.71 14.03 5.39
N CYS A 931 -2.84 13.62 4.48
CA CYS A 931 -1.44 13.39 4.82
C CYS A 931 -0.48 13.45 3.64
N ARG A 932 -0.72 14.31 2.64
CA ARG A 932 0.43 14.94 1.98
C ARG A 932 0.85 16.10 2.86
N PRO A 933 2.08 16.11 3.40
CA PRO A 933 2.57 17.25 4.13
C PRO A 933 2.50 18.47 3.22
N ASP A 934 1.89 19.56 3.71
CA ASP A 934 1.97 20.82 2.99
C ASP A 934 3.40 21.36 3.15
N THR A 935 4.12 21.42 2.04
CA THR A 935 5.48 21.97 2.00
C THR A 935 5.45 23.50 1.98
N SER A 936 4.29 24.11 1.71
CA SER A 936 4.08 25.56 1.79
C SER A 936 3.81 26.00 3.23
N LEU A 937 4.55 27.01 3.71
CA LEU A 937 4.32 27.63 5.01
C LEU A 937 3.18 28.65 4.90
N ALA A 938 1.97 28.17 4.61
CA ALA A 938 0.79 29.01 4.49
C ALA A 938 0.36 29.57 5.86
N THR A 939 -0.30 30.73 5.84
CA THR A 939 -0.88 31.37 7.04
C THR A 939 -2.24 30.80 7.43
N GLU A 940 -2.88 30.04 6.54
CA GLU A 940 -4.09 29.26 6.81
C GLU A 940 -3.75 27.76 6.77
N PRO A 941 -4.35 26.94 7.65
CA PRO A 941 -4.17 25.50 7.61
C PRO A 941 -4.82 24.91 6.35
N PRO A 942 -4.29 23.78 5.85
CA PRO A 942 -4.94 23.08 4.76
C PRO A 942 -6.36 22.68 5.18
N VAL A 943 -7.32 22.82 4.27
CA VAL A 943 -8.69 22.34 4.51
C VAL A 943 -8.61 20.82 4.70
N PRO A 944 -9.02 20.28 5.86
CA PRO A 944 -9.04 18.84 6.03
C PRO A 944 -10.17 18.30 5.16
N TRP A 945 -9.83 17.78 4.00
CA TRP A 945 -10.71 16.91 3.23
C TRP A 945 -11.23 15.83 4.20
N ILE A 946 -12.55 15.62 4.23
CA ILE A 946 -13.27 14.95 5.33
C ILE A 946 -12.57 13.66 5.78
N SER A 947 -11.72 13.80 6.80
CA SER A 947 -10.90 12.72 7.35
C SER A 947 -11.51 12.12 8.61
N CYS A 948 -12.54 12.78 9.13
CA CYS A 948 -13.22 12.36 10.33
C CYS A 948 -14.00 11.07 10.07
N PRO A 949 -13.87 10.08 10.95
CA PRO A 949 -14.61 8.84 10.82
C PRO A 949 -16.11 9.06 11.08
N LEU A 950 -16.92 8.28 10.35
CA LEU A 950 -18.35 8.14 10.58
C LEU A 950 -18.59 6.97 11.54
N LEU A 951 -19.35 7.24 12.61
CA LEU A 951 -19.72 6.29 13.64
C LEU A 951 -20.81 5.35 13.13
N LEU A 952 -20.46 4.08 12.88
CA LEU A 952 -21.45 3.07 12.54
C LEU A 952 -22.07 2.45 13.79
N LEU A 953 -23.38 2.31 13.77
CA LEU A 953 -24.12 1.55 14.75
C LEU A 953 -23.90 0.07 14.51
N GLU A 954 -23.20 -0.58 15.43
CA GLU A 954 -23.12 -2.03 15.51
C GLU A 954 -23.82 -2.52 16.77
N ARG A 955 -24.70 -3.51 16.62
CA ARG A 955 -25.25 -4.20 17.79
C ARG A 955 -24.23 -5.20 18.33
N GLN A 956 -23.64 -4.89 19.47
CA GLN A 956 -22.78 -5.78 20.25
C GLN A 956 -23.52 -6.09 21.57
N ASP A 957 -23.97 -7.33 21.77
CA ASP A 957 -24.36 -7.77 23.11
C ASP A 957 -23.07 -7.95 23.93
N GLU A 958 -22.61 -6.91 24.61
CA GLU A 958 -21.87 -7.09 25.86
C GLU A 958 -22.88 -6.98 27.00
N GLY A 959 -22.87 -7.98 27.88
CA GLY A 959 -23.99 -8.31 28.76
C GLY A 959 -24.58 -7.15 29.55
N GLY A 960 -25.91 -7.12 29.58
CA GLY A 960 -26.71 -6.36 30.52
C GLY A 960 -27.22 -5.05 29.97
N MET A 961 -28.46 -5.04 29.47
CA MET A 961 -29.32 -3.87 29.57
C MET A 961 -29.42 -3.46 31.04
N ALA A 962 -28.56 -2.55 31.51
CA ALA A 962 -28.90 -1.74 32.67
C ALA A 962 -29.95 -0.75 32.19
N LYS A 963 -31.18 -0.87 32.71
CA LYS A 963 -32.26 0.10 32.48
C LYS A 963 -31.71 1.50 32.78
N ALA A 964 -31.58 2.32 31.73
CA ALA A 964 -31.27 3.74 31.79
C ALA A 964 -32.47 4.49 32.43
N GLY A 965 -32.70 4.28 33.72
CA GLY A 965 -33.87 4.78 34.44
C GLY A 965 -33.76 6.27 34.79
N ASP A 966 -32.62 6.70 35.35
CA ASP A 966 -32.54 8.00 36.02
C ASP A 966 -31.92 9.11 35.15
N VAL A 967 -30.97 8.79 34.25
CA VAL A 967 -30.41 9.76 33.29
C VAL A 967 -31.41 10.07 32.17
N ALA A 968 -32.26 9.11 31.81
CA ALA A 968 -33.30 9.27 30.80
C ALA A 968 -34.38 10.28 31.20
N GLU A 969 -34.67 10.47 32.49
CA GLU A 969 -35.67 11.45 32.94
C GLU A 969 -35.16 12.89 32.88
N ARG A 970 -33.88 13.15 33.18
CA ARG A 970 -33.29 14.51 33.06
C ARG A 970 -33.17 14.95 31.60
N LEU A 971 -32.68 14.09 30.71
CA LEU A 971 -32.53 14.38 29.28
C LEU A 971 -33.87 14.45 28.52
N ARG A 972 -34.94 13.80 29.01
CA ARG A 972 -36.31 13.98 28.46
C ARG A 972 -36.83 15.42 28.63
N ALA A 973 -36.32 16.17 29.62
CA ALA A 973 -36.74 17.54 29.90
C ALA A 973 -35.87 18.60 29.19
N GLU A 974 -34.63 18.26 28.81
CA GLU A 974 -33.64 19.23 28.33
C GLU A 974 -33.17 19.03 26.87
N VAL A 975 -33.52 17.94 26.19
CA VAL A 975 -33.20 17.78 24.75
C VAL A 975 -34.24 18.56 23.93
N PRO A 976 -33.97 19.79 23.46
CA PRO A 976 -34.84 20.42 22.48
C PRO A 976 -34.93 19.49 21.28
N ALA A 977 -36.08 19.48 20.61
CA ALA A 977 -36.24 18.73 19.38
C ALA A 977 -35.05 19.05 18.46
N LEU A 978 -34.08 18.13 18.38
CA LEU A 978 -33.03 18.10 17.37
C LEU A 978 -33.73 17.78 16.05
N SER A 979 -34.55 18.72 15.59
CA SER A 979 -34.75 18.97 14.18
C SER A 979 -33.44 19.63 13.79
N PRO A 980 -32.51 18.97 13.09
CA PRO A 980 -31.45 19.73 12.48
C PRO A 980 -32.16 20.59 11.43
N SER A 981 -32.65 21.79 11.74
CA SER A 981 -32.94 22.80 10.72
C SER A 981 -31.61 23.37 10.27
N LEU A 982 -30.71 22.48 9.84
CA LEU A 982 -29.54 22.84 9.08
C LEU A 982 -30.09 23.12 7.69
N GLU A 983 -30.21 24.41 7.38
CA GLU A 983 -30.46 24.90 6.03
C GLU A 983 -29.32 24.38 5.15
N PHE A 984 -29.54 23.25 4.48
CA PHE A 984 -28.71 22.88 3.35
C PHE A 984 -28.88 23.99 2.31
N PRO A 985 -27.80 24.53 1.72
CA PRO A 985 -27.96 25.25 0.46
C PRO A 985 -28.73 24.33 -0.49
N ALA A 986 -29.63 24.90 -1.29
CA ALA A 986 -30.40 24.20 -2.33
C ALA A 986 -29.55 23.13 -3.03
N PRO A 987 -30.13 21.98 -3.46
CA PRO A 987 -29.42 20.85 -4.05
C PRO A 987 -28.27 21.37 -4.90
N ILE A 988 -27.04 21.03 -4.50
CA ILE A 988 -25.80 21.65 -5.01
C ILE A 988 -25.95 21.71 -6.52
N ALA A 989 -26.25 22.90 -7.03
CA ALA A 989 -26.35 23.13 -8.45
C ALA A 989 -25.00 22.68 -9.00
N ALA A 990 -25.05 21.66 -9.85
CA ALA A 990 -23.92 21.00 -10.47
C ALA A 990 -22.72 21.94 -10.64
N LEU A 991 -21.69 21.82 -9.77
CA LEU A 991 -20.42 22.56 -9.78
C LEU A 991 -20.39 23.68 -10.84
N SER A 992 -20.93 24.87 -10.53
CA SER A 992 -20.95 26.00 -11.46
C SER A 992 -19.64 26.79 -11.41
N GLY A 993 -18.51 26.09 -11.38
CA GLY A 993 -17.22 26.63 -11.76
C GLY A 993 -17.01 26.45 -13.27
N ASP A 994 -16.13 27.24 -13.88
CA ASP A 994 -15.70 26.99 -15.25
C ASP A 994 -14.87 25.70 -15.29
N LEU A 995 -15.56 24.56 -15.40
CA LEU A 995 -14.99 23.21 -15.48
C LEU A 995 -13.92 23.13 -16.57
N ALA A 996 -14.06 23.89 -17.66
CA ALA A 996 -13.08 23.93 -18.73
C ALA A 996 -11.76 24.57 -18.27
N SER A 997 -11.82 25.62 -17.44
CA SER A 997 -10.63 26.24 -16.84
C SER A 997 -9.95 25.34 -15.81
N GLU A 998 -10.70 24.65 -14.95
CA GLU A 998 -10.15 23.71 -13.96
C GLU A 998 -9.50 22.50 -14.65
N LEU A 999 -10.14 21.97 -15.70
CA LEU A 999 -9.57 20.89 -16.51
C LEU A 999 -8.34 21.35 -17.30
N ALA A 1000 -8.33 22.60 -17.79
CA ALA A 1000 -7.17 23.17 -18.47
C ALA A 1000 -5.96 23.34 -17.52
N ALA A 1001 -6.21 23.65 -16.24
CA ALA A 1001 -5.15 23.74 -15.24
C ALA A 1001 -4.53 22.37 -14.92
N LEU A 1002 -5.33 21.31 -14.95
CA LEU A 1002 -4.89 19.91 -14.73
C LEU A 1002 -3.94 19.41 -15.83
N TYR A 1003 -4.32 19.61 -17.09
CA TYR A 1003 -3.54 19.16 -18.26
C TYR A 1003 -2.76 20.32 -18.89
N LYS A 1004 -2.16 21.16 -18.05
CA LYS A 1004 -1.40 22.33 -18.51
C LYS A 1004 -0.27 21.86 -19.44
N GLY A 1005 -0.25 22.40 -20.66
CA GLY A 1005 0.62 21.97 -21.76
C GLY A 1005 2.14 22.19 -21.60
N THR A 1006 2.63 22.28 -20.37
CA THR A 1006 4.06 22.25 -20.01
C THR A 1006 4.48 20.93 -19.37
N LEU A 1007 3.53 20.04 -19.07
CA LEU A 1007 3.77 18.73 -18.45
C LEU A 1007 3.90 17.65 -19.52
N ALA A 1008 4.87 16.75 -19.37
CA ALA A 1008 4.91 15.51 -20.12
C ALA A 1008 4.01 14.48 -19.41
N LEU A 1009 3.02 13.97 -20.14
CA LEU A 1009 1.99 13.09 -19.62
C LEU A 1009 1.99 11.76 -20.37
N ARG A 1010 1.72 10.67 -19.65
CA ARG A 1010 1.53 9.32 -20.18
C ARG A 1010 0.11 8.91 -19.90
N ALA A 1011 -0.64 8.54 -20.94
CA ALA A 1011 -1.97 8.00 -20.84
C ALA A 1011 -1.99 6.52 -21.24
N ALA A 1012 -2.62 5.68 -20.43
CA ALA A 1012 -2.99 4.32 -20.78
C ALA A 1012 -4.40 4.33 -21.37
N LEU A 1013 -4.54 3.84 -22.61
CA LEU A 1013 -5.75 3.93 -23.40
C LEU A 1013 -6.23 2.56 -23.84
N ARG A 1014 -7.54 2.40 -23.95
CA ARG A 1014 -8.18 1.31 -24.68
C ARG A 1014 -8.94 1.87 -25.87
N THR A 1015 -8.65 1.35 -27.06
CA THR A 1015 -9.26 1.77 -28.33
C THR A 1015 -10.00 0.59 -28.96
N THR A 1016 -11.05 0.87 -29.74
CA THR A 1016 -11.74 -0.16 -30.55
C THR A 1016 -11.48 0.10 -32.02
N ARG A 1017 -10.79 -0.81 -32.70
CA ARG A 1017 -10.51 -0.73 -34.13
C ARG A 1017 -11.38 -1.71 -34.91
N SER A 1018 -11.92 -1.28 -36.05
CA SER A 1018 -12.62 -2.18 -36.97
C SER A 1018 -11.62 -2.70 -38.01
N ARG A 1019 -11.29 -3.99 -37.95
CA ARG A 1019 -10.45 -4.64 -38.96
C ARG A 1019 -11.24 -5.78 -39.59
N ALA A 1020 -11.46 -5.70 -40.91
CA ALA A 1020 -12.22 -6.69 -41.68
C ALA A 1020 -13.64 -6.99 -41.13
N GLY A 1021 -14.32 -5.97 -40.56
CA GLY A 1021 -15.70 -6.11 -40.06
C GLY A 1021 -15.83 -6.73 -38.66
N ARG A 1022 -14.72 -6.99 -37.95
CA ARG A 1022 -14.71 -7.31 -36.52
C ARG A 1022 -14.13 -6.16 -35.71
N ALA A 1023 -14.76 -5.85 -34.58
CA ALA A 1023 -14.22 -4.92 -33.59
C ALA A 1023 -13.15 -5.64 -32.75
N GLU A 1024 -11.92 -5.14 -32.79
CA GLU A 1024 -10.82 -5.57 -31.92
C GLU A 1024 -10.52 -4.45 -30.91
N GLU A 1025 -10.41 -4.81 -29.63
CA GLU A 1025 -9.94 -3.90 -28.58
C GLU A 1025 -8.40 -3.91 -28.55
N ALA A 1026 -7.79 -2.72 -28.60
CA ALA A 1026 -6.34 -2.54 -28.48
C ALA A 1026 -6.02 -1.70 -27.24
N ALA A 1027 -4.97 -2.05 -26.50
CA ALA A 1027 -4.49 -1.30 -25.34
C ALA A 1027 -3.19 -0.59 -25.72
N GLU A 1028 -3.17 0.73 -25.57
CA GLU A 1028 -2.08 1.56 -26.07
C GLU A 1028 -1.57 2.49 -24.97
N LEU A 1029 -0.26 2.71 -24.96
CA LEU A 1029 0.36 3.74 -24.14
C LEU A 1029 0.71 4.93 -25.02
N VAL A 1030 0.39 6.12 -24.53
CA VAL A 1030 0.61 7.37 -25.27
C VAL A 1030 1.32 8.37 -24.38
N ASP A 1031 2.51 8.80 -24.77
CA ASP A 1031 3.17 9.96 -24.17
C ASP A 1031 2.83 11.20 -24.99
N ALA A 1032 2.47 12.29 -24.31
CA ALA A 1032 2.16 13.56 -24.89
C ALA A 1032 2.90 14.67 -24.13
N TRP A 1033 3.57 15.56 -24.86
CA TRP A 1033 4.23 16.73 -24.30
C TRP A 1033 4.34 17.85 -25.33
N ARG A 1034 4.74 19.03 -24.89
CA ARG A 1034 5.00 20.16 -25.77
C ARG A 1034 6.49 20.30 -26.06
N GLY A 1035 6.86 20.31 -27.33
CA GLY A 1035 8.22 20.48 -27.81
C GLY A 1035 8.77 21.89 -27.52
N GLU A 1036 10.10 22.05 -27.63
CA GLU A 1036 10.78 23.34 -27.43
C GLU A 1036 10.33 24.42 -28.43
N ASP A 1037 9.85 24.01 -29.59
CA ASP A 1037 9.26 24.86 -30.64
C ASP A 1037 7.78 25.18 -30.39
N GLY A 1038 7.21 24.66 -29.30
CA GLY A 1038 5.81 24.84 -28.92
C GLY A 1038 4.84 23.89 -29.61
N ALA A 1039 5.31 22.96 -30.44
CA ALA A 1039 4.47 21.95 -31.11
C ALA A 1039 4.08 20.80 -30.18
N SER A 1040 2.90 20.22 -30.38
CA SER A 1040 2.51 18.99 -29.69
C SER A 1040 3.33 17.82 -30.21
N VAL A 1041 3.91 17.07 -29.28
CA VAL A 1041 4.64 15.84 -29.57
C VAL A 1041 3.90 14.67 -28.93
N LEU A 1042 3.63 13.67 -29.75
CA LEU A 1042 2.93 12.46 -29.37
C LEU A 1042 3.81 11.25 -29.64
N ARG A 1043 3.88 10.32 -28.70
CA ARG A 1043 4.56 9.05 -28.85
C ARG A 1043 3.61 7.93 -28.49
N ILE A 1044 3.23 7.12 -29.47
CA ILE A 1044 2.34 5.98 -29.28
C ILE A 1044 3.17 4.70 -29.30
N PHE A 1045 3.02 3.90 -28.24
CA PHE A 1045 3.59 2.57 -28.15
C PHE A 1045 2.57 1.57 -28.68
N ALA A 1046 2.91 0.85 -29.75
CA ALA A 1046 2.09 -0.25 -30.25
C ALA A 1046 2.18 -1.48 -29.32
N ASP A 1047 1.30 -2.47 -29.53
CA ASP A 1047 1.19 -3.72 -28.74
C ASP A 1047 2.51 -4.51 -28.53
N ASP A 1048 3.56 -4.20 -29.30
CA ASP A 1048 4.93 -4.69 -29.10
C ASP A 1048 5.91 -3.52 -28.85
N PRO A 1049 6.26 -3.22 -27.58
CA PRO A 1049 7.12 -2.07 -27.24
C PRO A 1049 8.57 -2.21 -27.74
N ALA A 1050 8.95 -3.35 -28.33
CA ALA A 1050 10.30 -3.59 -28.84
C ALA A 1050 10.51 -3.25 -30.32
N GLU A 1051 9.45 -3.04 -31.11
CA GLU A 1051 9.61 -2.94 -32.57
C GLU A 1051 9.04 -1.68 -33.22
N GLU A 1052 7.93 -1.06 -32.82
CA GLU A 1052 7.37 0.09 -33.58
C GLU A 1052 6.79 1.19 -32.67
N ILE A 1053 7.31 2.41 -32.80
CA ILE A 1053 6.86 3.61 -32.09
C ILE A 1053 6.36 4.60 -33.13
N LEU A 1054 5.10 5.04 -33.02
CA LEU A 1054 4.65 6.19 -33.80
C LEU A 1054 5.05 7.47 -33.06
N LEU A 1055 6.02 8.20 -33.59
CA LEU A 1055 6.46 9.49 -33.07
C LEU A 1055 5.90 10.59 -33.96
N ALA A 1056 5.02 11.41 -33.43
CA ALA A 1056 4.45 12.52 -34.16
C ALA A 1056 4.80 13.86 -33.51
N HIS A 1057 5.12 14.84 -34.34
CA HIS A 1057 5.62 16.15 -33.93
C HIS A 1057 5.01 17.21 -34.85
N GLY A 1058 4.11 18.03 -34.33
CA GLY A 1058 3.36 18.98 -35.16
C GLY A 1058 2.42 18.25 -36.12
N SER A 1059 2.54 18.49 -37.43
CA SER A 1059 1.72 17.85 -38.48
C SER A 1059 2.35 16.56 -39.05
N GLU A 1060 3.60 16.23 -38.70
CA GLU A 1060 4.32 15.06 -39.20
C GLU A 1060 4.27 13.92 -38.19
N ALA A 1061 3.96 12.71 -38.66
CA ALA A 1061 4.06 11.46 -37.92
C ALA A 1061 5.13 10.57 -38.57
N SER A 1062 6.00 10.00 -37.76
CA SER A 1062 7.06 9.08 -38.18
C SER A 1062 6.85 7.74 -37.48
N LEU A 1063 6.69 6.67 -38.25
CA LEU A 1063 6.75 5.32 -37.71
C LEU A 1063 8.22 4.94 -37.54
N VAL A 1064 8.64 4.76 -36.29
CA VAL A 1064 10.02 4.51 -35.89
C VAL A 1064 10.15 3.06 -35.42
N ARG A 1065 10.96 2.26 -36.11
CA ARG A 1065 11.31 0.89 -35.67
C ARG A 1065 12.76 0.81 -35.31
N ARG A 1066 13.03 0.32 -34.09
CA ARG A 1066 14.40 0.14 -33.59
C ARG A 1066 15.28 1.41 -33.75
N GLY A 1067 14.69 2.60 -33.62
CA GLY A 1067 15.37 3.89 -33.74
C GLY A 1067 15.48 4.48 -35.17
N TYR A 1068 14.92 3.82 -36.19
CA TYR A 1068 14.91 4.32 -37.57
C TYR A 1068 13.50 4.67 -38.04
N VAL A 1069 13.37 5.79 -38.77
CA VAL A 1069 12.10 6.18 -39.41
C VAL A 1069 11.87 5.27 -40.62
N ILE A 1070 10.82 4.44 -40.58
CA ILE A 1070 10.43 3.56 -41.69
C ILE A 1070 9.43 4.24 -42.62
N ALA A 1071 8.50 5.00 -42.06
CA ALA A 1071 7.47 5.70 -42.82
C ALA A 1071 7.20 7.06 -42.20
N ARG A 1072 6.93 8.05 -43.06
CA ARG A 1072 6.39 9.34 -42.65
C ARG A 1072 4.97 9.45 -43.18
N SER A 1073 4.06 9.86 -42.32
CA SER A 1073 2.70 10.24 -42.69
C SER A 1073 2.39 11.60 -42.08
N THR A 1074 1.30 12.22 -42.52
CA THR A 1074 0.73 13.37 -41.83
C THR A 1074 -0.02 12.86 -40.59
N ILE A 1075 0.27 13.41 -39.42
CA ILE A 1075 -0.51 13.08 -38.21
C ILE A 1075 -1.96 13.57 -38.36
N GLU A 1076 -2.14 14.60 -39.20
CA GLU A 1076 -3.40 15.31 -39.44
C GLU A 1076 -4.55 14.38 -39.84
N ASP A 1077 -4.27 13.16 -40.31
CA ASP A 1077 -5.26 12.17 -40.72
C ASP A 1077 -5.56 11.10 -39.65
N THR A 1078 -5.08 11.26 -38.41
CA THR A 1078 -5.23 10.25 -37.33
C THR A 1078 -6.16 10.71 -36.20
N PRO A 1079 -6.91 9.79 -35.56
CA PRO A 1079 -7.81 10.15 -34.47
C PRO A 1079 -7.08 10.57 -33.19
N TYR A 1080 -5.76 10.35 -33.10
CA TYR A 1080 -4.92 10.72 -31.96
C TYR A 1080 -4.58 12.21 -31.90
N VAL A 1081 -4.80 12.97 -32.97
CA VAL A 1081 -4.51 14.42 -33.02
C VAL A 1081 -5.29 15.18 -31.94
N ALA A 1082 -6.56 14.82 -31.75
CA ALA A 1082 -7.40 15.43 -30.74
C ALA A 1082 -6.88 15.13 -29.33
N LEU A 1083 -6.54 13.87 -29.06
CA LEU A 1083 -6.01 13.45 -27.77
C LEU A 1083 -4.65 14.09 -27.46
N ALA A 1084 -3.77 14.17 -28.46
CA ALA A 1084 -2.48 14.83 -28.37
C ALA A 1084 -2.65 16.30 -27.95
N ALA A 1085 -3.56 17.02 -28.60
CA ALA A 1085 -3.81 18.41 -28.25
C ALA A 1085 -4.43 18.57 -26.85
N ILE A 1086 -5.31 17.65 -26.43
CA ILE A 1086 -5.87 17.67 -25.07
C ILE A 1086 -4.77 17.52 -24.01
N LEU A 1087 -3.86 16.56 -24.21
CA LEU A 1087 -2.83 16.21 -23.23
C LEU A 1087 -1.60 17.14 -23.28
N ALA A 1088 -1.21 17.64 -24.46
CA ALA A 1088 0.02 18.43 -24.66
C ALA A 1088 -0.20 19.94 -24.76
N GLU A 1089 -1.34 20.42 -25.28
CA GLU A 1089 -1.66 21.87 -25.34
C GLU A 1089 -2.59 22.29 -24.19
N GLY A 1090 -3.39 21.35 -23.67
CA GLY A 1090 -4.47 21.60 -22.73
C GLY A 1090 -5.78 21.95 -23.46
N LEU A 1091 -6.91 21.49 -22.88
CA LEU A 1091 -8.22 21.54 -23.55
C LEU A 1091 -8.63 22.95 -24.00
N GLY A 1092 -8.52 23.95 -23.11
CA GLY A 1092 -8.96 25.32 -23.39
C GLY A 1092 -8.10 26.09 -24.41
N ALA A 1093 -6.83 25.68 -24.59
CA ALA A 1093 -5.93 26.29 -25.57
C ALA A 1093 -6.16 25.72 -26.98
N ALA A 1094 -6.51 24.44 -27.08
CA ALA A 1094 -6.64 23.72 -28.33
C ALA A 1094 -8.06 23.75 -28.92
N PHE A 1095 -9.09 23.89 -28.09
CA PHE A 1095 -10.49 23.74 -28.50
C PHE A 1095 -11.39 24.89 -27.99
N ASP A 1096 -12.46 25.14 -28.73
CA ASP A 1096 -13.65 25.83 -28.22
C ASP A 1096 -14.55 24.79 -27.57
N VAL A 1097 -14.90 25.04 -26.31
CA VAL A 1097 -15.41 24.04 -25.39
C VAL A 1097 -16.82 24.42 -24.97
N VAL A 1098 -17.74 23.47 -25.05
CA VAL A 1098 -19.11 23.59 -24.58
C VAL A 1098 -19.39 22.42 -23.62
N VAL A 1099 -19.68 22.74 -22.37
CA VAL A 1099 -20.09 21.73 -21.38
C VAL A 1099 -21.57 21.42 -21.60
N ARG A 1100 -21.90 20.15 -21.87
CA ARG A 1100 -23.26 19.68 -22.13
C ARG A 1100 -23.96 19.36 -20.81
N ALA A 1101 -24.69 20.34 -20.30
CA ALA A 1101 -25.44 20.21 -19.04
C ALA A 1101 -26.59 19.19 -19.12
N ASP A 1102 -27.11 18.93 -20.33
CA ASP A 1102 -28.19 17.99 -20.63
C ASP A 1102 -27.78 16.51 -20.53
N GLU A 1103 -26.49 16.22 -20.74
CA GLU A 1103 -25.94 14.85 -20.73
C GLU A 1103 -25.01 14.59 -19.53
N ALA A 1104 -24.78 15.62 -18.71
CA ALA A 1104 -23.95 15.53 -17.52
C ALA A 1104 -24.62 14.66 -16.45
N ARG A 1105 -23.81 13.79 -15.82
CA ARG A 1105 -24.13 13.12 -14.57
C ARG A 1105 -23.47 13.88 -13.42
N ALA A 1106 -23.94 13.69 -12.19
CA ALA A 1106 -23.41 14.39 -11.02
C ALA A 1106 -21.89 14.21 -10.82
N TRP A 1107 -21.35 13.02 -11.09
CA TRP A 1107 -19.91 12.70 -11.02
C TRP A 1107 -19.18 12.81 -12.37
N MET A 1108 -19.90 12.95 -13.49
CA MET A 1108 -19.30 12.98 -14.82
C MET A 1108 -19.88 14.09 -15.69
N ALA A 1109 -19.03 15.01 -16.11
CA ALA A 1109 -19.39 16.01 -17.09
C ALA A 1109 -19.12 15.49 -18.50
N VAL A 1110 -20.01 15.86 -19.42
CA VAL A 1110 -19.81 15.67 -20.84
C VAL A 1110 -19.41 17.01 -21.44
N ILE A 1111 -18.30 17.01 -22.16
CA ILE A 1111 -17.78 18.18 -22.82
C ILE A 1111 -17.78 17.91 -24.33
N GLU A 1112 -18.43 18.78 -25.09
CA GLU A 1112 -18.24 18.86 -26.54
C GLU A 1112 -17.19 19.92 -26.85
N ALA A 1113 -16.26 19.60 -27.75
CA ALA A 1113 -15.16 20.47 -28.09
C ALA A 1113 -14.94 20.49 -29.60
N THR A 1114 -14.79 21.69 -30.16
CA THR A 1114 -14.46 21.91 -31.58
C THR A 1114 -13.08 22.56 -31.69
N PRO A 1115 -12.20 22.10 -32.60
CA PRO A 1115 -10.86 22.67 -32.71
C PRO A 1115 -10.89 24.16 -33.07
N ARG A 1116 -10.11 25.00 -32.36
CA ARG A 1116 -9.97 26.44 -32.68
C ARG A 1116 -9.27 26.69 -34.01
N LYS A 1117 -8.43 25.74 -34.44
CA LYS A 1117 -7.74 25.73 -35.75
C LYS A 1117 -8.18 24.50 -36.53
N PRO A 1118 -8.37 24.60 -37.86
CA PRO A 1118 -8.74 23.44 -38.69
C PRO A 1118 -7.75 22.28 -38.51
N ARG A 1119 -8.26 21.07 -38.25
CA ARG A 1119 -7.48 19.83 -38.10
C ARG A 1119 -8.15 18.73 -38.94
N PRO A 1120 -7.54 18.26 -40.05
CA PRO A 1120 -8.19 17.35 -41.03
C PRO A 1120 -8.83 16.08 -40.46
N GLY A 1121 -8.26 15.51 -39.38
CA GLY A 1121 -8.71 14.29 -38.71
C GLY A 1121 -9.57 14.49 -37.46
N CYS A 1122 -9.96 15.73 -37.16
CA CYS A 1122 -10.79 16.05 -35.99
C CYS A 1122 -11.72 17.21 -36.33
N VAL A 1123 -13.00 16.93 -36.53
CA VAL A 1123 -14.06 17.95 -36.69
C VAL A 1123 -14.69 18.27 -35.34
N ARG A 1124 -14.89 17.26 -34.49
CA ARG A 1124 -15.49 17.40 -33.17
C ARG A 1124 -14.91 16.36 -32.22
N VAL A 1125 -14.85 16.71 -30.94
CA VAL A 1125 -14.48 15.81 -29.84
C VAL A 1125 -15.57 15.84 -28.79
N ARG A 1126 -15.82 14.68 -28.17
CA ARG A 1126 -16.65 14.54 -26.98
C ARG A 1126 -15.81 13.91 -25.88
N ILE A 1127 -15.85 14.50 -24.70
CA ILE A 1127 -15.01 14.10 -23.57
C ILE A 1127 -15.92 13.84 -22.37
N GLU A 1128 -15.79 12.67 -21.77
CA GLU A 1128 -16.39 12.34 -20.48
C GLU A 1128 -15.33 12.54 -19.39
N VAL A 1129 -15.65 13.41 -18.43
CA VAL A 1129 -14.73 13.88 -17.39
C VAL A 1129 -15.32 13.63 -16.02
N ASP A 1130 -14.54 13.03 -15.13
CA ASP A 1130 -14.91 12.81 -13.73
C ASP A 1130 -14.75 14.12 -12.93
N ARG A 1131 -15.87 14.76 -12.58
CA ARG A 1131 -15.88 16.07 -11.90
C ARG A 1131 -15.24 16.00 -10.51
N VAL A 1132 -15.28 14.84 -9.87
CA VAL A 1132 -14.72 14.64 -8.53
C VAL A 1132 -13.19 14.60 -8.60
N LEU A 1133 -12.64 13.94 -9.62
CA LEU A 1133 -11.20 13.93 -9.85
C LEU A 1133 -10.67 15.29 -10.32
N VAL A 1134 -11.46 16.05 -11.09
CA VAL A 1134 -11.11 17.43 -11.45
C VAL A 1134 -10.95 18.31 -10.22
N ALA A 1135 -11.93 18.30 -9.31
CA ALA A 1135 -11.89 19.08 -8.08
C ALA A 1135 -10.74 18.67 -7.13
N ARG A 1136 -10.22 17.44 -7.27
CA ARG A 1136 -9.07 16.91 -6.50
C ARG A 1136 -7.71 17.19 -7.13
N GLY A 1137 -7.67 17.80 -8.32
CA GLY A 1137 -6.41 17.99 -9.05
C GLY A 1137 -5.79 16.66 -9.52
N ASP A 1138 -6.59 15.61 -9.71
CA ASP A 1138 -6.13 14.30 -10.16
C ASP A 1138 -6.10 14.22 -11.70
N LEU A 1139 -4.97 13.77 -12.24
CA LEU A 1139 -4.74 13.60 -13.68
C LEU A 1139 -5.59 12.47 -14.28
N ALA A 1140 -6.14 11.55 -13.48
CA ALA A 1140 -7.02 10.49 -13.96
C ALA A 1140 -8.48 10.96 -14.21
N ALA A 1141 -8.74 12.27 -14.18
CA ALA A 1141 -10.06 12.83 -14.38
C ALA A 1141 -10.66 12.59 -15.77
N LEU A 1142 -9.82 12.46 -16.80
CA LEU A 1142 -10.26 12.11 -18.16
C LEU A 1142 -10.68 10.63 -18.16
N ARG A 1143 -11.94 10.31 -18.51
CA ARG A 1143 -12.44 8.93 -18.52
C ARG A 1143 -12.60 8.38 -19.93
N ARG A 1144 -13.12 9.20 -20.84
CA ARG A 1144 -13.37 8.80 -22.23
C ARG A 1144 -13.24 9.99 -23.16
N VAL A 1145 -12.65 9.77 -24.32
CA VAL A 1145 -12.55 10.75 -25.41
C VAL A 1145 -13.09 10.09 -26.68
N VAL A 1146 -14.00 10.74 -27.38
CA VAL A 1146 -14.53 10.28 -28.67
C VAL A 1146 -14.24 11.36 -29.70
N VAL A 1147 -13.60 10.99 -30.80
CA VAL A 1147 -13.18 11.90 -31.86
C VAL A 1147 -13.96 11.59 -33.13
N TRP A 1148 -14.49 12.61 -33.79
CA TRP A 1148 -15.11 12.49 -35.11
C TRP A 1148 -14.18 13.11 -36.17
N ASP A 1149 -13.90 12.35 -37.21
CA ASP A 1149 -13.12 12.82 -38.37
C ASP A 1149 -13.99 13.56 -39.41
N ALA A 1150 -13.35 14.08 -40.46
CA ALA A 1150 -14.05 14.80 -41.56
C ALA A 1150 -15.01 13.92 -42.38
N GLN A 1151 -14.93 12.61 -42.25
CA GLN A 1151 -15.80 11.63 -42.92
C GLN A 1151 -16.99 11.22 -42.03
N GLY A 1152 -17.02 11.67 -40.77
CA GLY A 1152 -18.07 11.37 -39.80
C GLY A 1152 -17.86 10.05 -39.04
N SER A 1153 -16.69 9.42 -39.14
CA SER A 1153 -16.41 8.18 -38.40
C SER A 1153 -16.05 8.48 -36.93
N GLU A 1154 -16.52 7.64 -36.01
CA GLU A 1154 -16.27 7.80 -34.56
C GLU A 1154 -15.08 6.96 -34.09
N HIS A 1155 -14.19 7.59 -33.32
CA HIS A 1155 -12.99 6.96 -32.78
C HIS A 1155 -12.97 7.11 -31.25
N PRO A 1156 -13.40 6.09 -30.48
CA PRO A 1156 -13.44 6.15 -29.03
C PRO A 1156 -12.12 5.70 -28.37
N PHE A 1157 -11.71 6.47 -27.36
CA PHE A 1157 -10.58 6.22 -26.47
C PHE A 1157 -11.10 6.15 -25.03
N VAL A 1158 -10.94 5.00 -24.38
CA VAL A 1158 -11.21 4.84 -22.94
C VAL A 1158 -9.89 5.03 -22.20
N VAL A 1159 -9.88 5.89 -21.19
CA VAL A 1159 -8.67 6.26 -20.46
C VAL A 1159 -8.63 5.45 -19.17
N GLU A 1160 -7.63 4.60 -19.02
CA GLU A 1160 -7.47 3.73 -17.85
C GLU A 1160 -6.64 4.39 -16.75
N GLY A 1161 -5.75 5.32 -17.12
CA GLY A 1161 -4.96 6.11 -16.18
C GLY A 1161 -4.06 7.12 -16.89
N ILE A 1162 -3.71 8.19 -16.18
CA ILE A 1162 -2.78 9.23 -16.65
C ILE A 1162 -1.75 9.50 -15.57
N ALA A 1163 -0.49 9.55 -15.95
CA ALA A 1163 0.63 9.87 -15.06
C ALA A 1163 1.54 10.93 -15.67
N ARG A 1164 2.30 11.64 -14.84
CA ARG A 1164 3.42 12.46 -15.31
C ARG A 1164 4.60 11.55 -15.66
N VAL A 1165 5.35 11.91 -16.68
CA VAL A 1165 6.52 11.15 -17.14
C VAL A 1165 7.70 12.08 -17.31
N GLU A 1166 8.88 11.60 -16.89
CA GLU A 1166 10.14 12.28 -17.19
C GLU A 1166 10.64 11.86 -18.57
N LEU A 1167 10.86 12.85 -19.45
CA LEU A 1167 11.45 12.64 -20.76
C LEU A 1167 12.94 12.99 -20.71
N SER A 1168 13.79 12.13 -21.28
CA SER A 1168 15.21 12.46 -21.40
C SER A 1168 15.44 13.48 -22.55
N PRO A 1169 16.55 14.25 -22.56
CA PRO A 1169 16.87 15.15 -23.68
C PRO A 1169 17.00 14.44 -25.04
N ARG A 1170 17.18 13.11 -25.04
CA ARG A 1170 17.17 12.27 -26.26
C ARG A 1170 15.76 11.94 -26.72
N ASP A 1171 14.78 11.90 -25.81
CA ASP A 1171 13.37 11.63 -26.11
C ASP A 1171 12.67 12.81 -26.79
N CYS A 1172 13.15 14.02 -26.54
CA CYS A 1172 12.57 15.27 -27.06
C CYS A 1172 13.05 15.64 -28.47
N ARG A 1173 13.97 14.89 -29.08
CA ARG A 1173 14.48 15.18 -30.43
C ARG A 1173 13.88 14.22 -31.46
N PRO A 1174 13.28 14.70 -32.57
CA PRO A 1174 12.88 13.82 -33.66
C PRO A 1174 14.13 13.10 -34.21
N PRO A 1175 14.07 11.78 -34.45
CA PRO A 1175 15.19 11.03 -35.00
C PRO A 1175 15.55 11.59 -36.39
N SER A 1176 16.80 12.03 -36.55
CA SER A 1176 17.24 12.80 -37.72
C SER A 1176 17.68 11.97 -38.92
N ARG A 1177 17.63 10.63 -38.86
CA ARG A 1177 18.15 9.74 -39.92
C ARG A 1177 17.05 8.85 -40.49
N SER A 1178 16.82 8.94 -41.80
CA SER A 1178 16.04 7.94 -42.53
C SER A 1178 16.89 6.69 -42.77
N LEU A 1179 16.23 5.55 -42.95
CA LEU A 1179 16.90 4.28 -43.28
C LEU A 1179 17.67 4.38 -44.63
N ASP A 1180 17.23 5.26 -45.53
CA ASP A 1180 17.85 5.51 -46.84
C ASP A 1180 19.21 6.23 -46.76
N GLU A 1181 19.43 7.09 -45.76
CA GLU A 1181 20.69 7.85 -45.65
C GLU A 1181 21.86 7.02 -45.10
N THR A 1182 21.57 5.88 -44.44
CA THR A 1182 22.60 5.03 -43.82
C THR A 1182 23.04 3.86 -44.72
N LEU A 1183 22.22 3.50 -45.71
CA LEU A 1183 22.52 2.47 -46.70
C LEU A 1183 22.78 3.16 -48.04
N GLY A 1184 23.99 3.70 -48.23
CA GLY A 1184 24.36 4.34 -49.49
C GLY A 1184 24.15 3.42 -50.70
N GLY A 1185 23.09 3.64 -51.47
CA GLY A 1185 22.84 3.00 -52.77
C GLY A 1185 21.36 2.97 -53.18
N PRO A 1186 21.03 3.20 -54.47
CA PRO A 1186 19.65 3.25 -54.93
C PRO A 1186 19.07 1.85 -55.06
N ALA A 1187 17.99 1.55 -54.35
CA ALA A 1187 17.19 0.35 -54.59
C ALA A 1187 15.72 0.74 -54.84
N THR A 1188 15.40 0.77 -56.12
CA THR A 1188 14.10 0.98 -56.75
C THR A 1188 13.02 -0.04 -56.36
N LYS A 1189 11.78 0.45 -56.22
CA LYS A 1189 10.47 -0.19 -56.51
C LYS A 1189 10.28 -1.67 -56.10
N ARG A 1190 9.49 -1.90 -55.05
CA ARG A 1190 8.35 -2.84 -55.07
C ARG A 1190 7.37 -2.58 -53.95
#